data_AF-A0A841QBJ3-F1
#
_entry.id   AF-A0A841QBJ3-F1
#
_cell.length_a   1.000
_cell.length_b   1.000
_cell.length_c   1.000
_cell.angle_alpha   90.00
_cell.angle_beta   90.00
_cell.angle_gamma   90.00
#
_symmetry.space_group_name_H-M   'P 1'
#
loop_
_entity.id
_entity.type
_entity.pdbx_description
1 polymer ?
#
loop_
_entity_poly.entity_id
_entity_poly.type
_entity_poly.pdbx_seq_one_letter_code
_entity_poly.pdbx_strand_id
1 'polypeptide(L)'
;MKRPASRPSRTGLFLKRQKRLLRSVIGLMLLSGAGAAVYLAVPLPALQNQIAPLRDKLLGTSALRVTSIRVEGASLTSDAAIHAALNIAVGDPVLNFNVTRARENLTALPFIDHVSVERHLSGEIDVHITERPPYAVWQHQGHFILIDRQGQKVPDQGANDKDATAFAKLPLVVGDGANENAAALIDVLALEPDVKSHVTAAVRVSDRRWNLSLKDGATVLLPEGEEAPAIHRLARINATTQLLDRPVELIDMRLPDRLTIRERPPEPPAPPLRRQGMAQKAARTPPTIPSPPNPPRRKAEMNDTAHSPASPALNLSDRLHKKRSHSSVSPTLRMSGGETSLPLPPSERNKRPHTWRNGYSAVLDIGSTKITCLIGKGEPNGMLRVAGFGWRRSAGVRNGAITELQEAEAAIRATVAQAENMAERTIDKVVVNLSCGHPASRLFNVRWPIGGRVVTEADIRRVVTEGRVQATVQGRDVIHTLPIDFTVDDTEGVSDPRGHLCETLKARLHIIDAATTALLNLETVLSRAELRMEALVSSPLASGLSVLDRDERDLGTTVVDMGGGTTSFAVFGEGQILHTAQIGVGGLHVTRDIARGLGTSLDNAERLKTVYGSADLSSDVEDEILTVELLGNDVPHFEQISRAQLGRIIRPRMEETLELVREKLDGAGLGMAASGRIVLTGGGSLLDGIRPLAERILGVPVSVGRHSGPGFNRSVRLGRPKNIAGLPEDTAAAAGFATAAGLLFWAASAERPFSDVEFREAAPTGFLQKLVAFIRERV
;
A
#
# COMPACT_ATOMS: atom_id res chain seq x y z
N MET A 1 -106.73 -26.85 -56.50
CA MET A 1 -106.20 -25.56 -56.02
C MET A 1 -104.70 -25.70 -55.75
N LYS A 2 -103.88 -25.02 -56.56
CA LYS A 2 -102.41 -24.98 -56.43
C LYS A 2 -102.03 -23.91 -55.38
N ARG A 3 -101.21 -24.26 -54.37
CA ARG A 3 -100.47 -23.29 -53.54
C ARG A 3 -99.05 -23.15 -54.10
N PRO A 4 -98.50 -21.92 -54.22
CA PRO A 4 -97.19 -21.70 -54.82
C PRO A 4 -96.06 -22.10 -53.87
N ALA A 5 -94.99 -22.66 -54.44
CA ALA A 5 -93.77 -23.07 -53.74
C ALA A 5 -92.99 -21.85 -53.23
N SER A 6 -92.64 -21.85 -51.94
CA SER A 6 -91.89 -20.80 -51.26
C SER A 6 -90.43 -20.74 -51.72
N ARG A 7 -90.02 -19.56 -52.19
CA ARG A 7 -88.63 -19.17 -52.48
C ARG A 7 -87.75 -19.35 -51.22
N PRO A 8 -86.62 -20.07 -51.27
CA PRO A 8 -85.69 -20.12 -50.13
C PRO A 8 -84.96 -18.78 -49.95
N SER A 9 -84.73 -18.37 -48.70
CA SER A 9 -84.10 -17.11 -48.32
C SER A 9 -82.60 -17.04 -48.69
N ARG A 10 -82.10 -15.82 -48.96
CA ARG A 10 -80.71 -15.55 -49.37
C ARG A 10 -79.65 -16.03 -48.34
N THR A 11 -80.01 -16.18 -47.07
CA THR A 11 -79.13 -16.70 -46.00
C THR A 11 -78.95 -18.22 -46.04
N GLY A 12 -79.94 -18.98 -46.50
CA GLY A 12 -79.85 -20.46 -46.62
C GLY A 12 -78.93 -20.95 -47.74
N LEU A 13 -78.77 -20.15 -48.81
CA LEU A 13 -77.83 -20.44 -49.90
C LEU A 13 -76.37 -20.09 -49.55
N PHE A 14 -76.15 -19.09 -48.68
CA PHE A 14 -74.81 -18.71 -48.19
C PHE A 14 -74.24 -19.78 -47.24
N LEU A 15 -75.04 -20.29 -46.29
CA LEU A 15 -74.62 -21.35 -45.37
C LEU A 15 -74.39 -22.71 -46.06
N LYS A 16 -74.99 -22.98 -47.22
CA LYS A 16 -74.70 -24.20 -48.00
C LYS A 16 -73.39 -24.09 -48.80
N ARG A 17 -72.96 -22.89 -49.23
CA ARG A 17 -71.68 -22.70 -49.94
C ARG A 17 -70.46 -22.64 -48.99
N GLN A 18 -70.60 -22.15 -47.76
CA GLN A 18 -69.49 -22.12 -46.78
C GLN A 18 -69.29 -23.42 -45.98
N LYS A 19 -70.22 -24.39 -46.03
CA LYS A 19 -70.09 -25.69 -45.33
C LYS A 19 -68.89 -26.54 -45.78
N ARG A 20 -68.36 -26.34 -46.99
CA ARG A 20 -67.13 -27.02 -47.45
C ARG A 20 -65.85 -26.37 -46.90
N LEU A 21 -65.81 -25.04 -46.78
CA LEU A 21 -64.66 -24.31 -46.21
C LEU A 21 -64.58 -24.46 -44.68
N LEU A 22 -65.73 -24.47 -43.98
CA LEU A 22 -65.77 -24.61 -42.52
C LEU A 22 -65.32 -26.01 -42.05
N ARG A 23 -65.55 -27.06 -42.84
CA ARG A 23 -65.07 -28.43 -42.56
C ARG A 23 -63.55 -28.55 -42.71
N SER A 24 -62.95 -27.83 -43.66
CA SER A 24 -61.49 -27.80 -43.84
C SER A 24 -60.79 -27.04 -42.71
N VAL A 25 -61.38 -25.93 -42.22
CA VAL A 25 -60.80 -25.14 -41.12
C VAL A 25 -60.91 -25.88 -39.77
N ILE A 26 -62.02 -26.58 -39.50
CA ILE A 26 -62.17 -27.42 -38.30
C ILE A 26 -61.24 -28.65 -38.35
N GLY A 27 -61.06 -29.25 -39.53
CA GLY A 27 -60.09 -30.34 -39.73
C GLY A 27 -58.63 -29.90 -39.53
N LEU A 28 -58.27 -28.69 -39.98
CA LEU A 28 -56.94 -28.13 -39.79
C LEU A 28 -56.69 -27.72 -38.32
N MET A 29 -57.70 -27.19 -37.62
CA MET A 29 -57.62 -26.94 -36.17
C MET A 29 -57.45 -28.24 -35.37
N LEU A 30 -58.16 -29.31 -35.72
CA LEU A 30 -58.01 -30.62 -35.06
C LEU A 30 -56.65 -31.28 -35.35
N LEU A 31 -56.11 -31.15 -36.58
CA LEU A 31 -54.75 -31.61 -36.90
C LEU A 31 -53.66 -30.78 -36.21
N SER A 32 -53.84 -29.46 -36.11
CA SER A 32 -52.90 -28.57 -35.39
C SER A 32 -52.96 -28.78 -33.87
N GLY A 33 -54.14 -29.05 -33.31
CA GLY A 33 -54.33 -29.39 -31.90
C GLY A 33 -53.77 -30.77 -31.55
N ALA A 34 -53.94 -31.76 -32.43
CA ALA A 34 -53.32 -33.08 -32.26
C ALA A 34 -51.79 -33.04 -32.42
N GLY A 35 -51.27 -32.23 -33.36
CA GLY A 35 -49.83 -32.01 -33.53
C GLY A 35 -49.21 -31.27 -32.34
N ALA A 36 -49.90 -30.26 -31.79
CA ALA A 36 -49.47 -29.57 -30.58
C ALA A 36 -49.54 -30.49 -29.34
N ALA A 37 -50.56 -31.35 -29.23
CA ALA A 37 -50.65 -32.33 -28.15
C ALA A 37 -49.55 -33.40 -28.24
N VAL A 38 -49.18 -33.87 -29.44
CA VAL A 38 -48.05 -34.82 -29.62
C VAL A 38 -46.70 -34.14 -29.40
N TYR A 39 -46.53 -32.88 -29.83
CA TYR A 39 -45.32 -32.10 -29.59
C TYR A 39 -45.14 -31.70 -28.11
N LEU A 40 -46.23 -31.51 -27.36
CA LEU A 40 -46.21 -31.23 -25.93
C LEU A 40 -46.23 -32.49 -25.03
N ALA A 41 -46.66 -33.65 -25.53
CA ALA A 41 -46.79 -34.89 -24.75
C ALA A 41 -45.69 -35.94 -25.01
N VAL A 42 -44.70 -35.68 -25.87
CA VAL A 42 -43.54 -36.55 -26.06
C VAL A 42 -42.29 -35.89 -25.45
N PRO A 43 -41.81 -36.34 -24.29
CA PRO A 43 -40.51 -35.91 -23.80
C PRO A 43 -39.42 -36.45 -24.75
N LEU A 44 -38.60 -35.54 -25.28
CA LEU A 44 -37.41 -35.79 -26.10
C LEU A 44 -36.44 -36.92 -25.62
N PRO A 45 -36.34 -37.30 -24.33
CA PRO A 45 -35.52 -38.47 -23.95
C PRO A 45 -36.08 -39.84 -24.38
N ALA A 46 -37.36 -39.96 -24.74
CA ALA A 46 -37.94 -41.26 -25.11
C ALA A 46 -37.58 -41.74 -26.52
N LEU A 47 -37.24 -40.82 -27.44
CA LEU A 47 -36.80 -41.15 -28.80
C LEU A 47 -35.34 -41.67 -28.82
N GLN A 48 -34.50 -41.25 -27.87
CA GLN A 48 -33.12 -41.72 -27.75
C GLN A 48 -33.05 -43.22 -27.39
N ASN A 49 -33.96 -43.71 -26.53
CA ASN A 49 -33.94 -45.10 -26.08
C ASN A 49 -34.46 -46.11 -27.12
N GLN A 50 -35.19 -45.66 -28.14
CA GLN A 50 -35.63 -46.53 -29.25
C GLN A 50 -34.67 -46.56 -30.44
N ILE A 51 -33.75 -45.59 -30.55
CA ILE A 51 -32.73 -45.52 -31.62
C ILE A 51 -31.39 -46.14 -31.16
N ALA A 52 -31.16 -46.28 -29.85
CA ALA A 52 -29.97 -46.90 -29.28
C ALA A 52 -29.58 -48.27 -29.87
N PRO A 53 -30.49 -49.28 -30.01
CA PRO A 53 -30.10 -50.59 -30.52
C PRO A 53 -29.83 -50.62 -32.03
N LEU A 54 -30.30 -49.60 -32.78
CA LEU A 54 -30.00 -49.42 -34.21
C LEU A 54 -28.67 -48.69 -34.42
N ARG A 55 -28.32 -47.75 -33.52
CA ARG A 55 -27.04 -47.05 -33.52
C ARG A 55 -25.88 -48.00 -33.20
N ASP A 56 -26.05 -48.89 -32.23
CA ASP A 56 -25.01 -49.85 -31.83
C ASP A 56 -24.79 -50.95 -32.88
N LYS A 57 -25.80 -51.27 -33.70
CA LYS A 57 -25.65 -52.17 -34.87
C LYS A 57 -25.01 -51.51 -36.09
N LEU A 58 -25.20 -50.21 -36.29
CA LEU A 58 -24.56 -49.43 -37.38
C LEU A 58 -23.10 -49.06 -37.06
N LEU A 59 -22.77 -48.85 -35.77
CA LEU A 59 -21.41 -48.64 -35.29
C LEU A 59 -20.59 -49.95 -35.12
N GLY A 60 -21.21 -51.10 -35.37
CA GLY A 60 -20.56 -52.42 -35.41
C GLY A 60 -19.71 -52.69 -36.65
N THR A 61 -19.40 -51.67 -37.45
CA THR A 61 -18.38 -51.76 -38.50
C THR A 61 -17.02 -51.40 -37.90
N SER A 62 -16.05 -52.30 -38.04
CA SER A 62 -14.65 -52.18 -37.59
C SER A 62 -13.86 -51.00 -38.18
N ALA A 63 -14.53 -50.08 -38.89
CA ALA A 63 -13.91 -49.06 -39.73
C ALA A 63 -13.67 -47.71 -39.05
N LEU A 64 -14.17 -47.47 -37.82
CA LEU A 64 -14.08 -46.16 -37.14
C LEU A 64 -13.61 -46.28 -35.68
N ARG A 65 -12.49 -46.96 -35.46
CA ARG A 65 -11.81 -47.09 -34.16
C ARG A 65 -10.49 -46.34 -34.15
N VAL A 66 -10.10 -45.85 -32.97
CA VAL A 66 -8.80 -45.18 -32.80
C VAL A 66 -7.70 -46.23 -33.03
N THR A 67 -6.84 -46.00 -34.01
CA THR A 67 -5.74 -46.89 -34.39
C THR A 67 -4.41 -46.44 -33.78
N SER A 68 -4.19 -45.13 -33.67
CA SER A 68 -2.98 -44.54 -33.09
C SER A 68 -3.27 -43.16 -32.50
N ILE A 69 -2.52 -42.82 -31.46
CA ILE A 69 -2.47 -41.48 -30.87
C ILE A 69 -1.02 -41.02 -31.00
N ARG A 70 -0.81 -39.91 -31.71
CA ARG A 70 0.52 -39.32 -31.88
C ARG A 70 0.59 -38.06 -31.03
N VAL A 71 1.65 -37.95 -30.22
CA VAL A 71 1.91 -36.80 -29.37
C VAL A 71 3.24 -36.19 -29.79
N GLU A 72 3.22 -34.93 -30.21
CA GLU A 72 4.40 -34.17 -30.60
C GLU A 72 4.56 -32.93 -29.71
N GLY A 73 5.81 -32.62 -29.32
CA GLY A 73 6.14 -31.42 -28.54
C GLY A 73 6.02 -31.54 -27.01
N ALA A 74 5.71 -32.72 -26.48
CA ALA A 74 5.76 -33.00 -25.04
C ALA A 74 7.17 -33.44 -24.60
N SER A 75 7.80 -32.65 -23.72
CA SER A 75 9.15 -32.91 -23.18
C SER A 75 9.18 -32.93 -21.65
N LEU A 76 8.32 -32.14 -21.01
CA LEU A 76 8.18 -31.97 -19.56
C LEU A 76 6.95 -32.71 -19.04
N THR A 77 5.89 -32.77 -19.85
CA THR A 77 4.64 -33.45 -19.50
C THR A 77 4.77 -34.95 -19.77
N SER A 78 4.52 -35.78 -18.76
CA SER A 78 4.59 -37.24 -18.92
C SER A 78 3.51 -37.77 -19.86
N ASP A 79 3.88 -38.72 -20.72
CA ASP A 79 2.98 -39.40 -21.67
C ASP A 79 1.72 -39.97 -20.99
N ALA A 80 1.87 -40.53 -19.78
CA ALA A 80 0.75 -41.04 -18.99
C ALA A 80 -0.29 -39.97 -18.61
N ALA A 81 0.15 -38.74 -18.31
CA ALA A 81 -0.74 -37.62 -17.97
C ALA A 81 -1.50 -37.12 -19.21
N ILE A 82 -0.84 -37.12 -20.37
CA ILE A 82 -1.43 -36.72 -21.66
C ILE A 82 -2.52 -37.73 -22.05
N HIS A 83 -2.22 -39.03 -21.98
CA HIS A 83 -3.20 -40.09 -22.25
C HIS A 83 -4.38 -40.06 -21.27
N ALA A 84 -4.14 -39.77 -19.98
CA ALA A 84 -5.21 -39.61 -19.00
C ALA A 84 -6.11 -38.41 -19.31
N ALA A 85 -5.53 -37.27 -19.71
CA ALA A 85 -6.28 -36.06 -20.05
C ALA A 85 -7.10 -36.20 -21.35
N LEU A 86 -6.58 -36.94 -22.34
CA LEU A 86 -7.28 -37.29 -23.58
C LEU A 86 -8.53 -38.16 -23.33
N ASN A 87 -8.53 -38.96 -22.27
CA ASN A 87 -9.64 -39.83 -21.88
C ASN A 87 -10.15 -40.72 -23.04
N ILE A 88 -9.22 -41.27 -23.83
CA ILE A 88 -9.47 -42.21 -24.92
C ILE A 88 -8.28 -43.16 -25.08
N ALA A 89 -8.56 -44.42 -25.38
CA ALA A 89 -7.56 -45.44 -25.66
C ALA A 89 -7.62 -45.92 -27.12
N VAL A 90 -6.51 -46.48 -27.59
CA VAL A 90 -6.45 -47.18 -28.88
C VAL A 90 -7.48 -48.32 -28.86
N GLY A 91 -8.35 -48.36 -29.87
CA GLY A 91 -9.47 -49.29 -29.97
C GLY A 91 -10.84 -48.67 -29.69
N ASP A 92 -10.93 -47.49 -29.08
CA ASP A 92 -12.21 -46.82 -28.79
C ASP A 92 -12.88 -46.25 -30.07
N PRO A 93 -14.21 -46.04 -30.09
CA PRO A 93 -14.89 -45.44 -31.23
C PRO A 93 -14.48 -43.98 -31.45
N VAL A 94 -13.91 -43.66 -32.62
CA VAL A 94 -13.39 -42.31 -32.97
C VAL A 94 -14.50 -41.25 -32.90
N LEU A 95 -15.72 -41.63 -33.28
CA LEU A 95 -16.87 -40.71 -33.31
C LEU A 95 -17.30 -40.24 -31.91
N ASN A 96 -16.99 -40.98 -30.86
CA ASN A 96 -17.28 -40.61 -29.47
C ASN A 96 -16.22 -39.69 -28.86
N PHE A 97 -15.05 -39.54 -29.51
CA PHE A 97 -14.00 -38.64 -29.05
C PHE A 97 -14.43 -37.18 -29.20
N ASN A 98 -14.49 -36.47 -28.08
CA ASN A 98 -14.79 -35.04 -28.06
C ASN A 98 -13.47 -34.25 -28.03
N VAL A 99 -13.08 -33.76 -29.21
CA VAL A 99 -11.86 -32.96 -29.42
C VAL A 99 -11.83 -31.73 -28.52
N THR A 100 -12.97 -31.05 -28.35
CA THR A 100 -13.06 -29.82 -27.54
C THR A 100 -12.76 -30.09 -26.08
N ARG A 101 -13.36 -31.14 -25.49
CA ARG A 101 -13.08 -31.55 -24.10
C ARG A 101 -11.66 -32.06 -23.92
N ALA A 102 -11.15 -32.84 -24.87
CA ALA A 102 -9.78 -33.33 -24.82
C ALA A 102 -8.77 -32.17 -24.83
N ARG A 103 -8.99 -31.16 -25.68
CA ARG A 103 -8.17 -29.95 -25.70
C ARG A 103 -8.27 -29.17 -24.40
N GLU A 104 -9.47 -29.01 -23.83
CA GLU A 104 -9.67 -28.34 -22.52
C GLU A 104 -8.91 -29.06 -21.40
N ASN A 105 -9.00 -30.39 -21.33
CA ASN A 105 -8.29 -31.19 -20.33
C ASN A 105 -6.77 -31.13 -20.49
N LEU A 106 -6.26 -31.16 -21.72
CA LEU A 106 -4.83 -31.06 -22.00
C LEU A 106 -4.30 -29.65 -21.69
N THR A 107 -5.07 -28.60 -21.98
CA THR A 107 -4.70 -27.21 -21.61
C THR A 107 -4.65 -27.01 -20.09
N ALA A 108 -5.31 -27.88 -19.32
CA ALA A 108 -5.28 -27.85 -17.86
C ALA A 108 -4.07 -28.58 -17.24
N LEU A 109 -3.21 -29.21 -18.04
CA LEU A 109 -1.97 -29.82 -17.53
C LEU A 109 -0.90 -28.75 -17.27
N PRO A 110 -0.01 -28.95 -16.26
CA PRO A 110 1.10 -28.03 -15.99
C PRO A 110 2.05 -27.86 -17.18
N PHE A 111 2.65 -26.67 -17.32
CA PHE A 111 3.64 -26.33 -18.35
C PHE A 111 3.15 -26.29 -19.81
N ILE A 112 1.87 -26.55 -20.07
CA ILE A 112 1.30 -26.50 -21.41
C ILE A 112 0.80 -25.08 -21.73
N ASP A 113 1.27 -24.51 -22.83
CA ASP A 113 0.85 -23.17 -23.32
C ASP A 113 -0.22 -23.27 -24.40
N HIS A 114 0.01 -24.11 -25.41
CA HIS A 114 -0.94 -24.34 -26.49
C HIS A 114 -1.03 -25.83 -26.83
N VAL A 115 -2.26 -26.27 -27.10
CA VAL A 115 -2.55 -27.64 -27.55
C VAL A 115 -3.46 -27.59 -28.77
N SER A 116 -3.01 -28.22 -29.85
CA SER A 116 -3.88 -28.59 -30.96
C SER A 116 -4.18 -30.09 -30.86
N VAL A 117 -5.46 -30.43 -30.97
CA VAL A 117 -5.92 -31.82 -31.03
C VAL A 117 -6.68 -31.97 -32.34
N GLU A 118 -6.21 -32.85 -33.21
CA GLU A 118 -6.83 -33.18 -34.47
C GLU A 118 -7.30 -34.63 -34.47
N ARG A 119 -8.47 -34.87 -35.05
CA ARG A 119 -9.09 -36.18 -35.12
C ARG A 119 -9.32 -36.55 -36.57
N HIS A 120 -8.66 -37.60 -37.02
CA HIS A 120 -8.84 -38.15 -38.37
C HIS A 120 -9.85 -39.30 -38.35
N LEU A 121 -10.76 -39.32 -39.33
CA LEU A 121 -11.72 -40.41 -39.50
C LEU A 121 -11.05 -41.75 -39.89
N SER A 122 -9.76 -41.72 -40.23
CA SER A 122 -8.91 -42.91 -40.43
C SER A 122 -8.57 -43.66 -39.14
N GLY A 123 -8.84 -43.07 -37.97
CA GLY A 123 -8.49 -43.66 -36.67
C GLY A 123 -7.32 -42.98 -35.95
N GLU A 124 -6.64 -42.03 -36.58
CA GLU A 124 -5.49 -41.32 -35.98
C GLU A 124 -5.96 -40.08 -35.19
N ILE A 125 -5.38 -39.89 -34.00
CA ILE A 125 -5.53 -38.66 -33.19
C ILE A 125 -4.15 -38.04 -33.04
N ASP A 126 -4.01 -36.82 -33.56
CA ASP A 126 -2.75 -36.06 -33.50
C ASP A 126 -2.87 -34.97 -32.44
N VAL A 127 -1.90 -34.94 -31.52
CA VAL A 127 -1.83 -34.00 -30.42
C VAL A 127 -0.51 -33.25 -30.51
N HIS A 128 -0.59 -31.97 -30.82
CA HIS A 128 0.57 -31.07 -30.86
C HIS A 128 0.55 -30.19 -29.63
N ILE A 129 1.60 -30.31 -28.80
CA ILE A 129 1.73 -29.60 -27.54
C ILE A 129 2.89 -28.61 -27.67
N THR A 130 2.66 -27.37 -27.26
CA THR A 130 3.70 -26.37 -27.06
C THR A 130 3.88 -26.17 -25.56
N GLU A 131 5.00 -26.63 -25.03
CA GLU A 131 5.34 -26.50 -23.61
C GLU A 131 6.13 -25.22 -23.32
N ARG A 132 5.98 -24.73 -22.09
CA ARG A 132 6.62 -23.52 -21.59
C ARG A 132 7.29 -23.82 -20.24
N PRO A 133 8.62 -24.08 -20.21
CA PRO A 133 9.34 -24.40 -18.99
C PRO A 133 9.42 -23.20 -18.03
N PRO A 134 9.35 -23.42 -16.70
CA PRO A 134 9.66 -22.39 -15.73
C PRO A 134 11.16 -22.09 -15.74
N TYR A 135 11.51 -20.81 -15.75
CA TYR A 135 12.88 -20.30 -15.81
C TYR A 135 13.32 -19.67 -14.48
N ALA A 136 12.42 -18.97 -13.79
CA ALA A 136 12.68 -18.35 -12.49
C ALA A 136 11.42 -18.27 -11.63
N VAL A 137 11.61 -18.02 -10.34
CA VAL A 137 10.52 -17.68 -9.41
C VAL A 137 10.49 -16.18 -9.25
N TRP A 138 9.40 -15.55 -9.64
CA TRP A 138 9.18 -14.12 -9.44
C TRP A 138 8.36 -13.87 -8.19
N GLN A 139 8.95 -13.16 -7.23
CA GLN A 139 8.24 -12.68 -6.06
C GLN A 139 7.77 -11.23 -6.29
N HIS A 140 6.46 -11.06 -6.33
CA HIS A 140 5.82 -9.77 -6.47
C HIS A 140 4.68 -9.65 -5.44
N GLN A 141 4.71 -8.56 -4.66
CA GLN A 141 3.70 -8.28 -3.61
C GLN A 141 3.49 -9.43 -2.61
N GLY A 142 4.55 -10.19 -2.30
CA GLY A 142 4.48 -11.33 -1.36
C GLY A 142 3.97 -12.64 -1.96
N HIS A 143 3.64 -12.66 -3.25
CA HIS A 143 3.27 -13.88 -3.98
C HIS A 143 4.43 -14.40 -4.83
N PHE A 144 4.60 -15.71 -4.89
CA PHE A 144 5.58 -16.39 -5.73
C PHE A 144 4.90 -16.88 -7.00
N ILE A 145 5.40 -16.48 -8.16
CA ILE A 145 4.85 -16.79 -9.47
C ILE A 145 5.97 -17.39 -10.32
N LEU A 146 5.73 -18.54 -10.94
CA LEU A 146 6.67 -19.10 -11.91
C LEU A 146 6.63 -18.28 -13.18
N ILE A 147 7.80 -17.93 -13.70
CA ILE A 147 7.93 -17.20 -14.97
C ILE A 147 8.79 -17.99 -15.94
N ASP A 148 8.48 -17.85 -17.22
CA ASP A 148 9.32 -18.36 -18.31
C ASP A 148 10.48 -17.41 -18.61
N ARG A 149 11.30 -17.76 -19.61
CA ARG A 149 12.45 -16.95 -20.04
C ARG A 149 12.03 -15.58 -20.60
N GLN A 150 10.80 -15.43 -21.06
CA GLN A 150 10.24 -14.18 -21.58
C GLN A 150 9.58 -13.33 -20.48
N GLY A 151 9.58 -13.80 -19.24
CA GLY A 151 8.98 -13.10 -18.10
C GLY A 151 7.46 -13.26 -18.02
N GLN A 152 6.86 -14.14 -18.81
CA GLN A 152 5.44 -14.43 -18.74
C GLN A 152 5.16 -15.51 -17.69
N LYS A 153 3.98 -15.45 -17.07
CA LYS A 153 3.59 -16.37 -16.00
C LYS A 153 3.40 -17.78 -16.55
N VAL A 154 4.06 -18.76 -15.94
CA VAL A 154 3.86 -20.18 -16.23
C VAL A 154 2.76 -20.69 -15.31
N PRO A 155 1.66 -21.26 -15.84
CA PRO A 155 0.60 -21.83 -15.02
C PRO A 155 1.16 -22.96 -14.14
N ASP A 156 1.04 -22.83 -12.81
CA ASP A 156 1.53 -23.81 -11.83
C ASP A 156 0.46 -24.86 -11.43
N GLN A 157 -0.69 -24.84 -12.12
CA GLN A 157 -1.99 -25.46 -11.85
C GLN A 157 -1.97 -26.73 -10.97
N GLY A 158 -1.72 -26.56 -9.66
CA GLY A 158 -1.84 -27.62 -8.65
C GLY A 158 -0.63 -28.53 -8.47
N ALA A 159 0.60 -28.02 -8.63
CA ALA A 159 1.82 -28.77 -8.34
C ALA A 159 1.81 -29.36 -6.89
N ASN A 160 1.91 -30.68 -6.78
CA ASN A 160 1.87 -31.42 -5.51
C ASN A 160 3.23 -31.34 -4.78
N ASP A 161 3.27 -31.72 -3.50
CA ASP A 161 4.44 -31.70 -2.59
C ASP A 161 5.77 -32.28 -3.14
N LYS A 162 5.76 -33.01 -4.25
CA LYS A 162 6.97 -33.51 -4.93
C LYS A 162 7.64 -32.47 -5.84
N ASP A 163 6.88 -31.51 -6.37
CA ASP A 163 7.37 -30.47 -7.29
C ASP A 163 8.02 -29.29 -6.55
N ALA A 164 7.72 -29.12 -5.25
CA ALA A 164 8.35 -28.13 -4.37
C ALA A 164 9.89 -28.20 -4.36
N THR A 165 10.45 -29.41 -4.49
CA THR A 165 11.90 -29.63 -4.53
C THR A 165 12.54 -29.17 -5.84
N ALA A 166 11.78 -29.18 -6.94
CA ALA A 166 12.23 -28.67 -8.24
C ALA A 166 12.18 -27.12 -8.26
N PHE A 167 11.14 -26.54 -7.65
CA PHE A 167 10.98 -25.09 -7.54
C PHE A 167 12.02 -24.43 -6.61
N ALA A 168 12.50 -25.15 -5.59
CA ALA A 168 13.55 -24.66 -4.69
C ALA A 168 14.91 -24.41 -5.36
N LYS A 169 15.14 -24.96 -6.57
CA LYS A 169 16.40 -24.77 -7.31
C LYS A 169 16.36 -23.63 -8.33
N LEU A 170 15.19 -23.05 -8.59
CA LEU A 170 15.04 -21.96 -9.54
C LEU A 170 15.52 -20.63 -8.91
N PRO A 171 16.20 -19.75 -9.67
CA PRO A 171 16.60 -18.45 -9.18
C PRO A 171 15.38 -17.61 -8.74
N LEU A 172 15.49 -16.96 -7.58
CA LEU A 172 14.47 -16.05 -7.07
C LEU A 172 14.76 -14.63 -7.56
N VAL A 173 13.79 -14.05 -8.27
CA VAL A 173 13.81 -12.63 -8.69
C VAL A 173 12.70 -11.87 -7.97
N VAL A 174 13.01 -10.68 -7.47
CA VAL A 174 12.10 -9.91 -6.60
C VAL A 174 11.97 -8.49 -7.15
N GLY A 175 10.75 -7.94 -7.14
CA GLY A 175 10.50 -6.54 -7.50
C GLY A 175 9.79 -6.36 -8.84
N ASP A 176 9.40 -5.12 -9.12
CA ASP A 176 8.58 -4.78 -10.28
C ASP A 176 9.40 -4.83 -11.57
N GLY A 177 8.80 -5.41 -12.62
CA GLY A 177 9.42 -5.72 -13.91
C GLY A 177 10.61 -6.69 -13.86
N ALA A 178 10.93 -7.24 -12.68
CA ALA A 178 11.97 -8.26 -12.52
C ALA A 178 11.73 -9.46 -13.44
N ASN A 179 10.47 -9.82 -13.71
CA ASN A 179 10.11 -10.89 -14.62
C ASN A 179 10.61 -10.68 -16.06
N GLU A 180 10.43 -9.48 -16.62
CA GLU A 180 10.79 -9.19 -18.01
C GLU A 180 12.31 -9.11 -18.22
N ASN A 181 13.05 -8.81 -17.15
CA ASN A 181 14.49 -8.54 -17.22
C ASN A 181 15.35 -9.61 -16.53
N ALA A 182 14.71 -10.62 -15.92
CA ALA A 182 15.37 -11.70 -15.21
C ALA A 182 16.33 -12.50 -16.11
N ALA A 183 15.95 -12.75 -17.37
CA ALA A 183 16.72 -13.58 -18.29
C ALA A 183 18.15 -13.08 -18.50
N ALA A 184 18.30 -11.78 -18.77
CA ALA A 184 19.62 -11.18 -18.99
C ALA A 184 20.54 -11.35 -17.78
N LEU A 185 20.02 -11.13 -16.57
CA LEU A 185 20.82 -11.25 -15.34
C LEU A 185 21.13 -12.71 -15.00
N ILE A 186 20.13 -13.60 -15.09
CA ILE A 186 20.27 -15.00 -14.71
C ILE A 186 21.24 -15.72 -15.66
N ASP A 187 21.22 -15.41 -16.95
CA ASP A 187 22.16 -15.96 -17.92
C ASP A 187 23.60 -15.55 -17.58
N VAL A 188 23.83 -14.29 -17.19
CA VAL A 188 25.15 -13.81 -16.74
C VAL A 188 25.59 -14.52 -15.47
N LEU A 189 24.71 -14.65 -14.47
CA LEU A 189 25.01 -15.39 -13.25
C LEU A 189 25.29 -16.87 -13.53
N ALA A 190 24.65 -17.46 -14.54
CA ALA A 190 24.91 -18.85 -14.93
C ALA A 190 26.32 -19.04 -15.52
N LEU A 191 26.92 -18.00 -16.12
CA LEU A 191 28.32 -18.01 -16.57
C LEU A 191 29.32 -17.94 -15.40
N GLU A 192 28.90 -17.44 -14.23
CA GLU A 192 29.73 -17.25 -13.04
C GLU A 192 29.22 -18.08 -11.85
N PRO A 193 29.46 -19.41 -11.83
CA PRO A 193 28.85 -20.33 -10.86
C PRO A 193 29.25 -20.06 -9.42
N ASP A 194 30.45 -19.53 -9.18
CA ASP A 194 30.95 -19.17 -7.85
C ASP A 194 30.12 -18.04 -7.23
N VAL A 195 29.92 -16.94 -7.98
CA VAL A 195 29.05 -15.83 -7.55
C VAL A 195 27.62 -16.30 -7.41
N LYS A 196 27.09 -17.04 -8.39
CA LYS A 196 25.72 -17.58 -8.36
C LYS A 196 25.46 -18.43 -7.12
N SER A 197 26.45 -19.19 -6.65
CA SER A 197 26.30 -20.02 -5.46
C SER A 197 26.09 -19.22 -4.16
N HIS A 198 26.52 -17.95 -4.13
CA HIS A 198 26.34 -17.04 -2.99
C HIS A 198 25.04 -16.25 -3.06
N VAL A 199 24.42 -16.13 -4.25
CA VAL A 199 23.18 -15.37 -4.45
C VAL A 199 21.97 -16.17 -3.98
N THR A 200 21.17 -15.55 -3.12
CA THR A 200 19.85 -16.07 -2.70
C THR A 200 18.74 -15.49 -3.56
N ALA A 201 18.80 -14.20 -3.85
CA ALA A 201 17.79 -13.52 -4.65
C ALA A 201 18.41 -12.38 -5.45
N ALA A 202 17.87 -12.12 -6.64
CA ALA A 202 18.13 -10.91 -7.39
C ALA A 202 16.94 -9.95 -7.24
N VAL A 203 17.19 -8.78 -6.67
CA VAL A 203 16.17 -7.77 -6.41
C VAL A 203 16.28 -6.67 -7.45
N ARG A 204 15.25 -6.51 -8.27
CA ARG A 204 15.15 -5.38 -9.19
C ARG A 204 14.60 -4.18 -8.44
N VAL A 205 15.32 -3.07 -8.49
CA VAL A 205 14.95 -1.82 -7.83
C VAL A 205 14.56 -0.80 -8.89
N SER A 206 13.38 -0.21 -8.73
CA SER A 206 12.84 0.86 -9.59
C SER A 206 12.85 0.53 -11.08
N ASP A 207 12.64 -0.75 -11.43
CA ASP A 207 12.56 -1.24 -12.81
C ASP A 207 13.82 -1.00 -13.67
N ARG A 208 14.98 -0.68 -13.06
CA ARG A 208 16.18 -0.26 -13.82
C ARG A 208 17.47 -0.92 -13.38
N ARG A 209 17.64 -1.18 -12.09
CA ARG A 209 18.90 -1.69 -11.53
C ARG A 209 18.70 -2.98 -10.76
N TRP A 210 19.74 -3.81 -10.74
CA TRP A 210 19.75 -5.07 -10.00
C TRP A 210 20.59 -4.98 -8.74
N ASN A 211 20.06 -5.50 -7.64
CA ASN A 211 20.80 -5.79 -6.43
C ASN A 211 20.82 -7.31 -6.22
N LEU A 212 21.95 -7.86 -5.77
CA LEU A 212 22.04 -9.26 -5.42
C LEU A 212 22.01 -9.40 -3.90
N SER A 213 21.05 -10.16 -3.37
CA SER A 213 21.02 -10.56 -1.97
C SER A 213 21.79 -11.85 -1.82
N LEU A 214 22.76 -11.88 -0.92
CA LEU A 214 23.62 -13.02 -0.66
C LEU A 214 23.10 -13.87 0.52
N LYS A 215 23.58 -15.11 0.61
CA LYS A 215 23.19 -16.10 1.65
C LYS A 215 23.53 -15.68 3.07
N ASP A 216 24.58 -14.88 3.25
CA ASP A 216 25.05 -14.34 4.53
C ASP A 216 24.30 -13.06 4.97
N GLY A 217 23.33 -12.63 4.17
CA GLY A 217 22.55 -11.41 4.37
C GLY A 217 23.20 -10.14 3.82
N ALA A 218 24.36 -10.23 3.16
CA ALA A 218 24.98 -9.09 2.50
C ALA A 218 24.21 -8.72 1.20
N THR A 219 24.30 -7.44 0.81
CA THR A 219 23.72 -6.98 -0.45
C THR A 219 24.82 -6.44 -1.38
N VAL A 220 24.79 -6.85 -2.64
CA VAL A 220 25.63 -6.31 -3.71
C VAL A 220 24.80 -5.35 -4.56
N LEU A 221 25.25 -4.11 -4.72
CA LEU A 221 24.60 -3.10 -5.57
C LEU A 221 25.27 -3.07 -6.94
N LEU A 222 24.55 -3.42 -8.01
CA LEU A 222 25.09 -3.39 -9.37
C LEU A 222 24.82 -2.04 -10.06
N PRO A 223 25.67 -1.63 -11.02
CA PRO A 223 25.43 -0.46 -11.86
C PRO A 223 24.27 -0.73 -12.84
N GLU A 224 23.57 0.32 -13.24
CA GLU A 224 22.51 0.24 -14.26
C GLU A 224 23.12 0.06 -15.65
N GLY A 225 22.68 -0.96 -16.40
CA GLY A 225 23.08 -1.22 -17.79
C GLY A 225 24.47 -1.84 -17.97
N GLU A 226 25.22 -2.02 -16.89
CA GLU A 226 26.58 -2.60 -16.85
C GLU A 226 26.65 -3.78 -15.86
N GLU A 227 25.55 -4.50 -15.69
CA GLU A 227 25.42 -5.60 -14.72
C GLU A 227 26.35 -6.76 -15.06
N ALA A 228 26.48 -7.10 -16.35
CA ALA A 228 27.32 -8.21 -16.78
C ALA A 228 28.80 -7.99 -16.50
N PRO A 229 29.41 -6.86 -16.89
CA PRO A 229 30.79 -6.56 -16.53
C PRO A 229 31.01 -6.45 -15.01
N ALA A 230 30.01 -5.96 -14.26
CA ALA A 230 30.08 -5.89 -12.81
C ALA A 230 30.12 -7.28 -12.16
N ILE A 231 29.30 -8.23 -12.61
CA ILE A 231 29.30 -9.61 -12.10
C ILE A 231 30.60 -10.33 -12.43
N HIS A 232 31.12 -10.20 -13.66
CA HIS A 232 32.44 -10.75 -14.01
C HIS A 232 33.57 -10.15 -13.16
N ARG A 233 33.51 -8.83 -12.89
CA ARG A 233 34.47 -8.16 -12.01
C ARG A 233 34.37 -8.70 -10.58
N LEU A 234 33.15 -8.89 -10.06
CA LEU A 234 32.92 -9.44 -8.74
C LEU A 234 33.47 -10.87 -8.61
N ALA A 235 33.24 -11.72 -9.62
CA ALA A 235 33.79 -13.07 -9.67
C ALA A 235 35.33 -13.08 -9.61
N ARG A 236 35.98 -12.21 -10.40
CA ARG A 236 37.45 -12.07 -10.39
C ARG A 236 37.99 -11.59 -9.05
N ILE A 237 37.30 -10.66 -8.40
CA ILE A 237 37.68 -10.16 -7.07
C ILE A 237 37.48 -11.27 -6.03
N ASN A 238 36.39 -12.01 -6.09
CA ASN A 238 36.13 -13.13 -5.19
C ASN A 238 37.21 -14.21 -5.29
N ALA A 239 37.59 -14.59 -6.52
CA ALA A 239 38.61 -15.60 -6.75
C ALA A 239 39.98 -15.26 -6.11
N THR A 240 40.29 -13.98 -5.97
CA THR A 240 41.58 -13.53 -5.40
C THR A 240 41.49 -13.22 -3.90
N THR A 241 40.36 -12.69 -3.44
CA THR A 241 40.25 -12.08 -2.10
C THR A 241 39.26 -12.79 -1.17
N GLN A 242 38.50 -13.75 -1.71
CA GLN A 242 37.39 -14.42 -1.02
C GLN A 242 36.42 -13.40 -0.40
N LEU A 243 36.10 -12.35 -1.16
CA LEU A 243 35.31 -11.22 -0.67
C LEU A 243 33.90 -11.65 -0.23
N LEU A 244 33.28 -12.58 -0.95
CA LEU A 244 31.93 -13.08 -0.65
C LEU A 244 31.88 -14.01 0.57
N ASP A 245 33.04 -14.48 1.05
CA ASP A 245 33.17 -15.31 2.26
C ASP A 245 33.41 -14.46 3.54
N ARG A 246 33.59 -13.14 3.40
CA ARG A 246 33.84 -12.23 4.52
C ARG A 246 32.53 -11.72 5.13
N PRO A 247 32.50 -11.35 6.42
CA PRO A 247 31.31 -10.80 7.08
C PRO A 247 31.06 -9.35 6.64
N VAL A 248 30.65 -9.17 5.39
CA VAL A 248 30.31 -7.87 4.81
C VAL A 248 28.81 -7.62 4.96
N GLU A 249 28.42 -6.36 5.05
CA GLU A 249 27.02 -5.94 5.05
C GLU A 249 26.60 -5.45 3.67
N LEU A 250 27.50 -4.72 2.99
CA LEU A 250 27.21 -4.09 1.71
C LEU A 250 28.45 -4.11 0.81
N ILE A 251 28.28 -4.50 -0.45
CA ILE A 251 29.26 -4.34 -1.52
C ILE A 251 28.65 -3.42 -2.57
N ASP A 252 29.13 -2.17 -2.65
CA ASP A 252 28.64 -1.20 -3.61
C ASP A 252 29.54 -1.16 -4.85
N MET A 253 28.98 -1.54 -6.01
CA MET A 253 29.65 -1.57 -7.31
C MET A 253 28.97 -0.63 -8.33
N ARG A 254 28.11 0.29 -7.88
CA ARG A 254 27.35 1.19 -8.76
C ARG A 254 28.22 2.10 -9.64
N LEU A 255 29.46 2.34 -9.22
CA LEU A 255 30.45 3.04 -10.01
C LEU A 255 31.34 1.99 -10.71
N PRO A 256 31.38 1.94 -12.05
CA PRO A 256 32.11 0.92 -12.80
C PRO A 256 33.60 0.81 -12.47
N ASP A 257 34.20 1.89 -11.94
CA ASP A 257 35.61 2.00 -11.56
C ASP A 257 35.86 1.73 -10.06
N ARG A 258 34.84 1.87 -9.20
CA ARG A 258 35.02 1.86 -7.74
C ARG A 258 34.16 0.81 -7.02
N LEU A 259 34.80 0.05 -6.12
CA LEU A 259 34.14 -0.90 -5.22
C LEU A 259 34.25 -0.41 -3.78
N THR A 260 33.12 -0.28 -3.09
CA THR A 260 33.07 0.15 -1.68
C THR A 260 32.48 -0.98 -0.84
N ILE A 261 33.14 -1.33 0.27
CA ILE A 261 32.70 -2.40 1.16
C ILE A 261 32.33 -1.78 2.51
N ARG A 262 31.17 -2.15 3.05
CA ARG A 262 30.81 -1.91 4.44
C ARG A 262 30.89 -3.24 5.20
N GLU A 263 31.81 -3.33 6.14
CA GLU A 263 31.97 -4.51 6.98
C GLU A 263 30.90 -4.53 8.08
N ARG A 264 30.43 -5.74 8.43
CA ARG A 264 29.52 -5.92 9.55
C ARG A 264 30.31 -5.73 10.86
N PRO A 265 29.87 -4.84 11.77
CA PRO A 265 30.53 -4.69 13.07
C PRO A 265 30.55 -6.04 13.81
N PRO A 266 31.64 -6.39 14.52
CA PRO A 266 31.69 -7.61 15.30
C PRO A 266 30.58 -7.60 16.34
N GLU A 267 29.84 -8.71 16.43
CA GLU A 267 28.77 -8.89 17.39
C GLU A 267 29.35 -8.75 18.81
N PRO A 268 28.72 -7.97 19.72
CA PRO A 268 29.20 -7.86 21.09
C PRO A 268 29.29 -9.25 21.73
N PRO A 269 30.32 -9.53 22.54
CA PRO A 269 30.42 -10.82 23.21
C PRO A 269 29.15 -11.09 24.02
N ALA A 270 28.58 -12.27 23.82
CA ALA A 270 27.37 -12.70 24.53
C ALA A 270 27.58 -12.51 26.04
N PRO A 271 26.57 -11.99 26.79
CA PRO A 271 26.68 -11.84 28.23
C PRO A 271 27.02 -13.19 28.88
N PRO A 272 27.89 -13.22 29.90
CA PRO A 272 28.20 -14.47 30.59
C PRO A 272 26.91 -15.05 31.17
N LEU A 273 26.58 -16.28 30.78
CA LEU A 273 25.49 -17.05 31.38
C LEU A 273 25.71 -17.10 32.90
N ARG A 274 24.86 -16.38 33.64
CA ARG A 274 24.79 -16.51 35.11
C ARG A 274 24.47 -17.97 35.41
N ARG A 275 25.47 -18.71 35.88
CA ARG A 275 25.29 -20.01 36.52
C ARG A 275 24.36 -19.81 37.72
N GLN A 276 23.08 -20.11 37.55
CA GLN A 276 22.20 -20.37 38.68
C GLN A 276 22.68 -21.67 39.33
N GLY A 277 23.03 -21.58 40.61
CA GLY A 277 23.58 -22.67 41.39
C GLY A 277 22.66 -23.88 41.40
N MET A 278 23.27 -25.05 41.17
CA MET A 278 22.66 -26.34 41.45
C MET A 278 22.40 -26.47 42.95
N ALA A 279 21.14 -26.42 43.36
CA ALA A 279 20.67 -27.17 44.52
C ALA A 279 20.08 -28.49 43.99
N GLN A 280 20.82 -29.58 44.19
CA GLN A 280 20.36 -30.94 43.91
C GLN A 280 19.07 -31.22 44.70
N LYS A 281 17.98 -31.57 44.00
CA LYS A 281 16.90 -32.36 44.59
C LYS A 281 16.48 -33.43 43.59
N ALA A 282 16.58 -34.66 44.06
CA ALA A 282 16.49 -35.91 43.32
C ALA A 282 15.20 -36.06 42.49
N ALA A 283 15.36 -36.72 41.36
CA ALA A 283 14.30 -37.14 40.45
C ALA A 283 13.23 -37.98 41.18
N ARG A 284 11.99 -37.50 41.13
CA ARG A 284 10.79 -38.35 41.20
C ARG A 284 10.02 -38.15 39.91
N THR A 285 9.90 -39.22 39.14
CA THR A 285 9.06 -39.33 37.95
C THR A 285 7.62 -38.93 38.30
N PRO A 286 6.99 -38.00 37.57
CA PRO A 286 5.56 -37.74 37.74
C PRO A 286 4.76 -38.89 37.09
N PRO A 287 3.67 -39.37 37.71
CA PRO A 287 2.79 -40.35 37.09
C PRO A 287 2.05 -39.72 35.90
N THR A 288 1.98 -40.46 34.81
CA THR A 288 1.14 -40.22 33.63
C THR A 288 -0.33 -40.22 34.04
N ILE A 289 -1.00 -39.07 33.90
CA ILE A 289 -2.45 -38.94 34.01
C ILE A 289 -3.04 -39.23 32.62
N PRO A 290 -3.94 -40.22 32.46
CA PRO A 290 -4.53 -40.55 31.17
C PRO A 290 -5.58 -39.51 30.76
N SER A 291 -5.56 -39.15 29.47
CA SER A 291 -6.54 -38.27 28.83
C SER A 291 -7.97 -38.83 28.94
N PRO A 292 -8.99 -37.98 29.19
CA PRO A 292 -10.37 -38.45 29.27
C PRO A 292 -10.92 -38.86 27.88
N PRO A 293 -11.83 -39.86 27.83
CA PRO A 293 -12.35 -40.41 26.58
C PRO A 293 -13.38 -39.49 25.92
N ASN A 294 -13.35 -39.44 24.58
CA ASN A 294 -14.36 -38.79 23.74
C ASN A 294 -15.77 -39.36 24.01
N PRO A 295 -16.82 -38.53 24.06
CA PRO A 295 -18.19 -39.01 24.18
C PRO A 295 -18.66 -39.71 22.88
N PRO A 296 -19.60 -40.68 22.99
CA PRO A 296 -19.92 -41.57 21.89
C PRO A 296 -20.80 -40.92 20.82
N ARG A 297 -20.46 -41.20 19.55
CA ARG A 297 -21.30 -40.94 18.38
C ARG A 297 -22.60 -41.74 18.49
N ARG A 298 -23.74 -41.04 18.63
CA ARG A 298 -25.07 -41.63 18.40
C ARG A 298 -25.31 -41.73 16.89
N LYS A 299 -25.55 -42.95 16.42
CA LYS A 299 -26.27 -43.21 15.17
C LYS A 299 -27.75 -42.89 15.40
N ALA A 300 -28.34 -42.13 14.49
CA ALA A 300 -29.78 -42.12 14.29
C ALA A 300 -30.04 -42.12 12.79
N GLU A 301 -30.91 -43.03 12.39
CA GLU A 301 -31.36 -43.32 11.04
C GLU A 301 -32.22 -42.19 10.46
N MET A 302 -32.09 -42.04 9.14
CA MET A 302 -33.17 -42.01 8.14
C MET A 302 -34.54 -41.45 8.58
N ASN A 303 -34.93 -40.30 8.01
CA ASN A 303 -36.21 -40.22 7.33
C ASN A 303 -36.27 -39.07 6.31
N ASP A 304 -36.77 -39.44 5.14
CA ASP A 304 -37.24 -38.57 4.06
C ASP A 304 -38.31 -37.59 4.55
N THR A 305 -38.31 -36.37 4.02
CA THR A 305 -39.42 -35.88 3.17
C THR A 305 -39.10 -34.51 2.59
N ALA A 306 -39.32 -34.40 1.29
CA ALA A 306 -39.24 -33.21 0.49
C ALA A 306 -40.39 -32.22 0.80
N HIS A 307 -40.12 -30.91 0.67
CA HIS A 307 -40.85 -30.05 -0.26
C HIS A 307 -40.10 -28.72 -0.51
N SER A 308 -39.95 -28.44 -1.80
CA SER A 308 -39.43 -27.22 -2.45
C SER A 308 -40.61 -26.25 -2.72
N PRO A 309 -40.50 -25.12 -3.47
CA PRO A 309 -39.32 -24.37 -3.93
C PRO A 309 -39.42 -22.83 -3.74
N ALA A 310 -38.32 -22.20 -4.14
CA ALA A 310 -38.01 -20.80 -4.33
C ALA A 310 -38.93 -19.99 -5.29
N SER A 311 -38.86 -18.66 -5.15
CA SER A 311 -39.31 -17.66 -6.13
C SER A 311 -38.12 -16.95 -6.79
N PRO A 312 -38.20 -16.54 -8.08
CA PRO A 312 -37.07 -16.08 -8.87
C PRO A 312 -36.96 -14.57 -9.03
N ALA A 313 -35.81 -14.16 -9.58
CA ALA A 313 -35.39 -12.81 -9.90
C ALA A 313 -35.97 -12.23 -11.22
N LEU A 314 -36.07 -10.90 -11.24
CA LEU A 314 -35.80 -9.92 -12.34
C LEU A 314 -36.15 -10.27 -13.80
N ASN A 315 -36.89 -9.38 -14.47
CA ASN A 315 -36.33 -8.63 -15.61
C ASN A 315 -37.16 -7.43 -16.10
N LEU A 316 -36.39 -6.46 -16.59
CA LEU A 316 -36.69 -5.18 -17.22
C LEU A 316 -37.07 -5.37 -18.70
N SER A 317 -37.97 -4.54 -19.26
CA SER A 317 -37.76 -3.78 -20.52
C SER A 317 -39.05 -3.19 -21.14
N ASP A 318 -39.00 -1.86 -21.28
CA ASP A 318 -39.31 -1.06 -22.47
C ASP A 318 -40.71 -0.99 -23.13
N ARG A 319 -41.17 0.29 -23.21
CA ARG A 319 -41.62 1.02 -24.42
C ARG A 319 -43.06 0.71 -24.93
N LEU A 320 -43.95 1.66 -25.30
CA LEU A 320 -43.85 2.97 -25.96
C LEU A 320 -45.18 3.78 -25.91
N HIS A 321 -45.04 5.11 -26.08
CA HIS A 321 -45.91 6.06 -26.82
C HIS A 321 -47.23 6.54 -26.16
N LYS A 322 -47.61 7.83 -26.19
CA LYS A 322 -47.70 8.73 -27.36
C LYS A 322 -48.06 10.21 -26.98
N LYS A 323 -47.60 11.14 -27.84
CA LYS A 323 -48.22 12.42 -28.35
C LYS A 323 -48.04 13.79 -27.63
N ARG A 324 -47.19 14.63 -28.30
CA ARG A 324 -47.32 16.04 -28.80
C ARG A 324 -48.54 16.86 -28.31
N SER A 325 -48.49 18.19 -28.04
CA SER A 325 -47.93 19.31 -28.84
C SER A 325 -47.92 20.69 -28.13
N HIS A 326 -46.91 21.51 -28.46
CA HIS A 326 -46.83 22.98 -28.70
C HIS A 326 -47.26 24.10 -27.72
N SER A 327 -46.33 25.08 -27.66
CA SER A 327 -46.46 26.54 -27.46
C SER A 327 -46.79 27.02 -26.03
N SER A 328 -46.35 28.16 -25.52
CA SER A 328 -45.36 29.19 -25.85
C SER A 328 -45.37 30.17 -24.65
N VAL A 329 -44.36 31.04 -24.54
CA VAL A 329 -44.38 32.30 -23.75
C VAL A 329 -44.24 32.17 -22.22
N SER A 330 -43.08 32.61 -21.70
CA SER A 330 -43.00 33.23 -20.37
C SER A 330 -43.55 34.65 -20.45
N PRO A 331 -44.22 35.14 -19.39
CA PRO A 331 -43.43 35.91 -18.43
C PRO A 331 -43.82 35.67 -16.96
N THR A 332 -42.79 35.86 -16.15
CA THR A 332 -42.74 36.21 -14.73
C THR A 332 -44.06 36.67 -14.12
N LEU A 333 -44.60 35.88 -13.19
CA LEU A 333 -45.48 36.38 -12.13
C LEU A 333 -45.04 35.77 -10.79
N ARG A 334 -44.62 36.65 -9.88
CA ARG A 334 -44.56 36.37 -8.45
C ARG A 334 -45.96 35.96 -7.97
N MET A 335 -46.07 34.94 -7.14
CA MET A 335 -46.74 35.03 -5.84
C MET A 335 -46.64 33.70 -5.08
N SER A 336 -46.58 33.87 -3.77
CA SER A 336 -46.57 32.92 -2.66
C SER A 336 -47.51 31.71 -2.78
N GLY A 337 -47.03 30.56 -2.31
CA GLY A 337 -47.82 29.41 -1.89
C GLY A 337 -46.88 28.38 -1.27
N GLY A 338 -47.10 28.05 0.00
CA GLY A 338 -46.09 27.43 0.86
C GLY A 338 -45.80 25.97 0.55
N GLU A 339 -44.51 25.64 0.58
CA GLU A 339 -44.03 24.33 0.97
C GLU A 339 -43.28 24.50 2.29
N THR A 340 -43.85 23.94 3.35
CA THR A 340 -43.13 23.66 4.59
C THR A 340 -42.03 22.65 4.28
N SER A 341 -40.90 23.14 3.77
CA SER A 341 -39.64 22.42 3.83
C SER A 341 -39.36 22.22 5.32
N LEU A 342 -39.35 20.96 5.77
CA LEU A 342 -38.77 20.63 7.07
C LEU A 342 -37.42 21.33 7.15
N PRO A 343 -37.16 22.16 8.17
CA PRO A 343 -35.84 22.75 8.32
C PRO A 343 -34.86 21.58 8.37
N LEU A 344 -33.89 21.59 7.46
CA LEU A 344 -32.75 20.70 7.57
C LEU A 344 -32.28 20.79 9.02
N PRO A 345 -32.07 19.65 9.72
CA PRO A 345 -31.44 19.71 11.03
C PRO A 345 -30.21 20.59 10.88
N PRO A 346 -29.98 21.56 11.79
CA PRO A 346 -28.84 22.45 11.66
C PRO A 346 -27.63 21.58 11.39
N SER A 347 -26.94 21.82 10.27
CA SER A 347 -25.75 21.05 9.95
C SER A 347 -24.91 20.99 11.20
N GLU A 348 -24.39 19.82 11.58
CA GLU A 348 -23.46 19.65 12.72
C GLU A 348 -22.14 20.45 12.54
N ARG A 349 -22.14 21.49 11.71
CA ARG A 349 -21.12 22.56 11.63
C ARG A 349 -20.97 23.36 12.92
N ASN A 350 -21.83 23.20 13.93
CA ASN A 350 -21.53 23.66 15.28
C ASN A 350 -20.55 22.70 15.98
N LYS A 351 -19.30 22.76 15.51
CA LYS A 351 -18.13 22.17 16.16
C LYS A 351 -18.10 22.65 17.61
N ARG A 352 -17.91 21.74 18.56
CA ARG A 352 -17.40 22.14 19.89
C ARG A 352 -16.15 22.98 19.65
N PRO A 353 -16.02 24.19 20.25
CA PRO A 353 -14.80 24.97 20.12
C PRO A 353 -13.62 24.09 20.56
N HIS A 354 -12.53 24.11 19.79
CA HIS A 354 -11.30 23.43 20.20
C HIS A 354 -10.91 23.94 21.59
N THR A 355 -10.83 23.03 22.54
CA THR A 355 -10.49 23.35 23.92
C THR A 355 -8.97 23.50 24.01
N TRP A 356 -8.53 24.65 24.51
CA TRP A 356 -7.11 24.95 24.70
C TRP A 356 -6.68 24.69 26.15
N ARG A 357 -5.43 24.29 26.33
CA ARG A 357 -4.78 24.30 27.64
C ARG A 357 -4.61 25.74 28.12
N ASN A 358 -4.70 25.93 29.42
CA ASN A 358 -4.41 27.22 30.04
C ASN A 358 -2.90 27.48 30.03
N GLY A 359 -2.50 28.69 29.65
CA GLY A 359 -1.12 29.15 29.70
C GLY A 359 -0.42 29.13 28.35
N TYR A 360 0.90 29.27 28.39
CA TYR A 360 1.76 29.22 27.22
C TYR A 360 2.38 27.83 27.07
N SER A 361 2.43 27.36 25.83
CA SER A 361 3.15 26.16 25.43
C SER A 361 4.37 26.57 24.62
N ALA A 362 5.48 25.87 24.84
CA ALA A 362 6.69 26.06 24.08
C ALA A 362 7.02 24.80 23.27
N VAL A 363 7.47 25.02 22.04
CA VAL A 363 7.80 23.94 21.12
C VAL A 363 9.14 24.19 20.46
N LEU A 364 9.82 23.11 20.12
CA LEU A 364 11.13 23.13 19.49
C LEU A 364 11.14 22.18 18.29
N ASP A 365 11.33 22.72 17.10
CA ASP A 365 11.52 21.98 15.86
C ASP A 365 13.02 21.97 15.53
N ILE A 366 13.66 20.81 15.70
CA ILE A 366 15.09 20.57 15.49
C ILE A 366 15.30 19.95 14.11
N GLY A 367 15.42 20.80 13.09
CA GLY A 367 15.76 20.39 11.74
C GLY A 367 17.27 20.36 11.48
N SER A 368 17.69 19.65 10.42
CA SER A 368 19.10 19.63 9.98
C SER A 368 19.59 20.92 9.32
N THR A 369 18.67 21.79 8.88
CA THR A 369 19.00 23.11 8.30
C THR A 369 18.69 24.25 9.25
N LYS A 370 17.61 24.11 10.02
CA LYS A 370 17.05 25.15 10.86
C LYS A 370 16.53 24.55 12.17
N ILE A 371 16.82 25.21 13.28
CA ILE A 371 16.15 24.96 14.57
C ILE A 371 15.18 26.11 14.80
N THR A 372 13.94 25.82 15.19
CA THR A 372 12.88 26.81 15.43
C THR A 372 12.25 26.58 16.80
N CYS A 373 12.12 27.62 17.61
CA CYS A 373 11.34 27.61 18.83
C CYS A 373 10.15 28.55 18.71
N LEU A 374 8.96 28.09 19.09
CA LEU A 374 7.76 28.93 19.21
C LEU A 374 7.22 28.84 20.63
N ILE A 375 6.87 29.98 21.20
CA ILE A 375 6.15 30.10 22.48
C ILE A 375 4.82 30.76 22.18
N GLY A 376 3.72 30.10 22.51
CA GLY A 376 2.39 30.59 22.17
C GLY A 376 1.28 29.97 22.99
N LYS A 377 0.05 30.37 22.72
CA LYS A 377 -1.14 29.88 23.41
C LYS A 377 -2.34 29.81 22.47
N GLY A 378 -3.32 28.98 22.82
CA GLY A 378 -4.62 29.00 22.17
C GLY A 378 -5.49 30.16 22.65
N GLU A 379 -6.24 30.77 21.74
CA GLU A 379 -7.21 31.82 22.03
C GLU A 379 -8.65 31.30 21.91
N PRO A 380 -9.62 31.88 22.65
CA PRO A 380 -11.02 31.43 22.62
C PRO A 380 -11.70 31.47 21.25
N ASN A 381 -11.17 32.28 20.32
CA ASN A 381 -11.61 32.37 18.92
C ASN A 381 -11.20 31.14 18.07
N GLY A 382 -10.47 30.18 18.65
CA GLY A 382 -9.97 29.00 17.95
C GLY A 382 -8.65 29.23 17.20
N MET A 383 -8.00 30.39 17.36
CA MET A 383 -6.69 30.67 16.80
C MET A 383 -5.57 30.34 17.80
N LEU A 384 -4.40 29.98 17.28
CA LEU A 384 -3.15 29.99 18.03
C LEU A 384 -2.51 31.36 17.93
N ARG A 385 -2.00 31.88 19.03
CA ARG A 385 -1.21 33.10 19.05
C ARG A 385 0.20 32.80 19.51
N VAL A 386 1.16 33.08 18.65
CA VAL A 386 2.59 33.08 18.98
C VAL A 386 2.89 34.38 19.74
N ALA A 387 3.49 34.25 20.92
CA ALA A 387 3.96 35.38 21.72
C ALA A 387 5.46 35.62 21.57
N GLY A 388 6.24 34.58 21.31
CA GLY A 388 7.65 34.71 20.99
C GLY A 388 8.10 33.59 20.06
N PHE A 389 9.08 33.90 19.21
CA PHE A 389 9.70 32.92 18.34
C PHE A 389 11.21 33.13 18.31
N GLY A 390 11.91 32.05 17.99
CA GLY A 390 13.33 32.07 17.71
C GLY A 390 13.65 31.06 16.63
N TRP A 391 14.62 31.37 15.79
CA TRP A 391 15.09 30.42 14.78
C TRP A 391 16.53 30.68 14.40
N ARG A 392 17.29 29.62 14.09
CA ARG A 392 18.68 29.73 13.62
C ARG A 392 19.05 28.61 12.67
N ARG A 393 20.14 28.84 11.92
CA ARG A 393 20.82 27.77 11.17
C ARG A 393 21.21 26.67 12.16
N SER A 394 20.87 25.44 11.80
CA SER A 394 21.17 24.27 12.61
C SER A 394 22.67 23.94 12.56
N ALA A 395 23.18 23.42 13.68
CA ALA A 395 24.55 22.93 13.83
C ALA A 395 24.50 21.63 14.65
N GLY A 396 25.43 20.70 14.41
CA GLY A 396 25.44 19.39 15.07
C GLY A 396 24.24 18.45 14.79
N VAL A 397 23.41 18.73 13.78
CA VAL A 397 22.25 17.89 13.42
C VAL A 397 22.32 17.48 11.94
N ARG A 398 22.22 16.18 11.65
CA ARG A 398 22.22 15.62 10.29
C ARG A 398 21.16 14.55 10.13
N ASN A 399 20.37 14.67 9.06
CA ASN A 399 19.25 13.76 8.74
C ASN A 399 18.32 13.52 9.95
N GLY A 400 18.03 14.60 10.67
CA GLY A 400 17.24 14.60 11.90
C GLY A 400 17.94 14.09 13.15
N ALA A 401 19.10 13.43 13.05
CA ALA A 401 19.87 12.92 14.20
C ALA A 401 20.90 13.94 14.71
N ILE A 402 21.13 13.96 16.03
CA ILE A 402 22.20 14.75 16.64
C ILE A 402 23.52 14.02 16.42
N THR A 403 24.42 14.68 15.70
CA THR A 403 25.77 14.17 15.41
C THR A 403 26.83 14.82 16.28
N GLU A 404 26.67 16.10 16.64
CA GLU A 404 27.57 16.84 17.53
C GLU A 404 26.76 17.51 18.64
N LEU A 405 26.92 17.03 19.88
CA LEU A 405 26.08 17.47 20.99
C LEU A 405 26.30 18.94 21.35
N GLN A 406 27.55 19.40 21.37
CA GLN A 406 27.91 20.76 21.80
C GLN A 406 27.42 21.81 20.81
N GLU A 407 27.54 21.54 19.51
CA GLU A 407 27.03 22.44 18.48
C GLU A 407 25.50 22.53 18.51
N ALA A 408 24.83 21.38 18.65
CA ALA A 408 23.38 21.31 18.75
C ALA A 408 22.88 22.02 20.01
N GLU A 409 23.55 21.82 21.16
CA GLU A 409 23.24 22.50 22.42
C GLU A 409 23.34 24.02 22.27
N ALA A 410 24.44 24.54 21.70
CA ALA A 410 24.62 25.97 21.52
C ALA A 410 23.55 26.58 20.61
N ALA A 411 23.18 25.88 19.53
CA ALA A 411 22.14 26.30 18.60
C ALA A 411 20.75 26.30 19.26
N ILE A 412 20.42 25.26 20.04
CA ILE A 412 19.16 25.17 20.81
C ILE A 412 19.11 26.28 21.86
N ARG A 413 20.16 26.36 22.70
CA ARG A 413 20.53 27.47 23.61
C ARG A 413 19.90 28.78 23.21
N ALA A 414 20.42 29.27 22.11
CA ALA A 414 20.18 30.63 21.73
C ALA A 414 19.02 30.80 20.74
N THR A 415 18.48 29.70 20.18
CA THR A 415 17.16 29.71 19.54
C THR A 415 16.06 29.88 20.60
N VAL A 416 16.16 29.16 21.71
CA VAL A 416 15.21 29.27 22.82
C VAL A 416 15.31 30.64 23.49
N ALA A 417 16.52 31.12 23.79
CA ALA A 417 16.71 32.45 24.37
C ALA A 417 16.08 33.56 23.53
N GLN A 418 16.13 33.46 22.19
CA GLN A 418 15.46 34.43 21.30
C GLN A 418 13.93 34.39 21.48
N ALA A 419 13.33 33.20 21.53
CA ALA A 419 11.89 33.05 21.73
C ALA A 419 11.44 33.53 23.11
N GLU A 420 12.21 33.20 24.17
CA GLU A 420 11.93 33.61 25.55
C GLU A 420 12.00 35.12 25.72
N ASN A 421 13.03 35.77 25.17
CA ASN A 421 13.18 37.22 25.21
C ASN A 421 12.00 37.93 24.53
N MET A 422 11.56 37.43 23.37
CA MET A 422 10.42 38.00 22.65
C MET A 422 9.09 37.75 23.37
N ALA A 423 8.93 36.59 24.01
CA ALA A 423 7.74 36.25 24.79
C ALA A 423 7.74 36.89 26.20
N GLU A 424 8.84 37.51 26.61
CA GLU A 424 9.14 37.98 27.98
C GLU A 424 8.88 36.89 29.03
N ARG A 425 9.24 35.64 28.71
CA ARG A 425 8.93 34.44 29.51
C ARG A 425 10.02 33.40 29.39
N THR A 426 10.42 32.84 30.53
CA THR A 426 11.30 31.67 30.59
C THR A 426 10.50 30.38 30.49
N ILE A 427 11.07 29.35 29.86
CA ILE A 427 10.48 28.03 29.68
C ILE A 427 11.44 26.94 30.16
N ASP A 428 10.92 25.94 30.86
CA ASP A 428 11.69 24.77 31.29
C ASP A 428 11.24 23.48 30.58
N LYS A 429 10.12 23.54 29.85
CA LYS A 429 9.48 22.40 29.18
C LYS A 429 9.18 22.72 27.73
N VAL A 430 9.50 21.78 26.84
CA VAL A 430 9.27 21.91 25.40
C VAL A 430 8.69 20.64 24.81
N VAL A 431 7.76 20.79 23.87
CA VAL A 431 7.36 19.72 22.96
C VAL A 431 8.26 19.75 21.73
N VAL A 432 8.81 18.59 21.35
CA VAL A 432 9.85 18.49 20.31
C VAL A 432 9.37 17.64 19.14
N ASN A 433 9.77 17.98 17.91
CA ASN A 433 9.49 17.14 16.76
C ASN A 433 10.33 15.84 16.80
N LEU A 434 9.75 14.75 16.32
CA LEU A 434 10.44 13.48 16.09
C LEU A 434 10.89 13.42 14.62
N SER A 435 12.19 13.59 14.38
CA SER A 435 12.83 13.44 13.06
C SER A 435 14.04 12.48 13.09
N CYS A 436 14.43 11.97 14.26
CA CYS A 436 15.56 11.07 14.47
C CYS A 436 15.11 9.61 14.68
N GLY A 437 16.08 8.68 14.66
CA GLY A 437 15.85 7.29 15.07
C GLY A 437 15.05 6.45 14.09
N HIS A 438 14.97 6.88 12.82
CA HIS A 438 14.20 6.23 11.76
C HIS A 438 12.76 5.93 12.19
N PRO A 439 11.91 6.95 12.37
CA PRO A 439 10.55 6.74 12.82
C PRO A 439 9.80 5.76 11.91
N ALA A 440 9.14 4.77 12.50
CA ALA A 440 8.41 3.75 11.75
C ALA A 440 6.93 3.74 12.15
N SER A 441 6.08 3.58 11.14
CA SER A 441 4.63 3.42 11.30
C SER A 441 4.28 1.93 11.27
N ARG A 442 3.50 1.47 12.25
CA ARG A 442 3.02 0.09 12.35
C ARG A 442 1.54 0.08 12.71
N LEU A 443 0.80 -0.86 12.15
CA LEU A 443 -0.59 -1.13 12.53
C LEU A 443 -0.62 -2.31 13.49
N PHE A 444 -1.34 -2.15 14.60
CA PHE A 444 -1.52 -3.18 15.63
C PHE A 444 -3.00 -3.38 15.92
N ASN A 445 -3.45 -4.62 15.89
CA ASN A 445 -4.80 -4.99 16.29
C ASN A 445 -4.76 -5.58 17.69
N VAL A 446 -5.54 -5.03 18.60
CA VAL A 446 -5.61 -5.46 19.99
C VAL A 446 -7.04 -5.87 20.30
N ARG A 447 -7.21 -6.93 21.09
CA ARG A 447 -8.51 -7.37 21.59
C ARG A 447 -8.51 -7.30 23.10
N TRP A 448 -9.56 -6.71 23.67
CA TRP A 448 -9.70 -6.51 25.09
C TRP A 448 -11.07 -7.00 25.57
N PRO A 449 -11.13 -7.97 26.52
CA PRO A 449 -12.39 -8.45 27.05
C PRO A 449 -13.02 -7.40 27.95
N ILE A 450 -14.27 -7.03 27.65
CA ILE A 450 -15.07 -6.10 28.44
C ILE A 450 -15.98 -6.89 29.40
N GLY A 451 -16.52 -8.03 28.95
CA GLY A 451 -17.33 -8.95 29.75
C GLY A 451 -18.79 -8.53 29.85
N GLY A 452 -19.40 -8.18 28.72
CA GLY A 452 -20.83 -7.89 28.59
C GLY A 452 -21.28 -6.60 29.28
N ARG A 453 -20.36 -5.70 29.61
CA ARG A 453 -20.65 -4.40 30.26
C ARG A 453 -20.44 -3.24 29.31
N VAL A 454 -20.85 -2.05 29.77
CA VAL A 454 -20.64 -0.82 29.04
C VAL A 454 -19.14 -0.47 29.02
N VAL A 455 -18.63 -0.16 27.83
CA VAL A 455 -17.26 0.31 27.61
C VAL A 455 -17.09 1.68 28.27
N THR A 456 -16.05 1.79 29.09
CA THR A 456 -15.69 3.01 29.80
C THR A 456 -14.40 3.62 29.24
N GLU A 457 -14.13 4.88 29.58
CA GLU A 457 -12.85 5.55 29.29
C GLU A 457 -11.64 4.76 29.83
N ALA A 458 -11.79 4.09 30.98
CA ALA A 458 -10.72 3.26 31.55
C ALA A 458 -10.41 2.03 30.68
N ASP A 459 -11.40 1.52 29.94
CA ASP A 459 -11.22 0.37 29.04
C ASP A 459 -10.50 0.77 27.77
N ILE A 460 -10.83 1.94 27.22
CA ILE A 460 -10.09 2.52 26.09
C ILE A 460 -8.63 2.69 26.47
N ARG A 461 -8.35 3.27 27.64
CA ARG A 461 -6.97 3.40 28.12
C ARG A 461 -6.29 2.05 28.26
N ARG A 462 -6.97 1.02 28.77
CA ARG A 462 -6.41 -0.32 28.91
C ARG A 462 -6.10 -0.97 27.56
N VAL A 463 -7.03 -0.95 26.60
CA VAL A 463 -6.79 -1.56 25.27
C VAL A 463 -5.66 -0.83 24.52
N VAL A 464 -5.58 0.50 24.64
CA VAL A 464 -4.50 1.29 24.03
C VAL A 464 -3.16 1.02 24.73
N THR A 465 -3.16 0.90 26.06
CA THR A 465 -1.95 0.54 26.85
C THR A 465 -1.45 -0.85 26.48
N GLU A 466 -2.36 -1.82 26.39
CA GLU A 466 -2.04 -3.20 26.00
C GLU A 466 -1.41 -3.21 24.61
N GLY A 467 -1.96 -2.46 23.66
CA GLY A 467 -1.37 -2.30 22.33
C GLY A 467 0.02 -1.72 22.33
N ARG A 468 0.27 -0.69 23.15
CA ARG A 468 1.60 -0.11 23.31
C ARG A 468 2.61 -1.12 23.87
N VAL A 469 2.21 -1.89 24.89
CA VAL A 469 3.07 -2.92 25.49
C VAL A 469 3.41 -4.00 24.47
N GLN A 470 2.40 -4.53 23.77
CA GLN A 470 2.60 -5.55 22.74
C GLN A 470 3.41 -5.05 21.55
N ALA A 471 3.31 -3.76 21.22
CA ALA A 471 4.07 -3.16 20.14
C ALA A 471 5.53 -2.88 20.51
N THR A 472 5.96 -3.03 21.77
CA THR A 472 7.33 -2.71 22.18
C THR A 472 8.33 -3.64 21.49
N VAL A 473 9.36 -3.06 20.87
CA VAL A 473 10.46 -3.80 20.20
C VAL A 473 11.77 -3.42 20.86
N GLN A 474 12.65 -4.40 21.06
CA GLN A 474 13.96 -4.13 21.68
C GLN A 474 14.73 -3.05 20.89
N GLY A 475 15.22 -2.03 21.61
CA GLY A 475 15.97 -0.92 21.03
C GLY A 475 15.12 0.15 20.33
N ARG A 476 13.79 0.07 20.44
CA ARG A 476 12.88 1.10 19.94
C ARG A 476 11.85 1.48 21.00
N ASP A 477 11.61 2.78 21.13
CA ASP A 477 10.59 3.30 22.03
C ASP A 477 9.36 3.74 21.25
N VAL A 478 8.18 3.41 21.79
CA VAL A 478 6.91 3.83 21.23
C VAL A 478 6.66 5.30 21.57
N ILE A 479 6.45 6.13 20.56
CA ILE A 479 6.19 7.56 20.71
C ILE A 479 4.69 7.81 20.71
N HIS A 480 3.99 7.42 19.63
CA HIS A 480 2.54 7.58 19.50
C HIS A 480 1.81 6.25 19.50
N THR A 481 0.59 6.26 20.03
CA THR A 481 -0.33 5.12 20.00
C THR A 481 -1.72 5.65 19.69
N LEU A 482 -2.02 5.73 18.39
CA LEU A 482 -3.20 6.42 17.87
C LEU A 482 -4.30 5.40 17.53
N PRO A 483 -5.46 5.41 18.19
CA PRO A 483 -6.58 4.55 17.79
C PRO A 483 -7.17 5.03 16.46
N ILE A 484 -7.18 4.17 15.45
CA ILE A 484 -7.79 4.45 14.14
C ILE A 484 -9.28 4.16 14.20
N ASP A 485 -9.65 2.93 14.58
CA ASP A 485 -11.03 2.51 14.76
C ASP A 485 -11.16 1.46 15.87
N PHE A 486 -12.40 1.26 16.29
CA PHE A 486 -12.79 0.22 17.21
C PHE A 486 -13.81 -0.72 16.55
N THR A 487 -13.73 -1.99 16.93
CA THR A 487 -14.78 -2.98 16.66
C THR A 487 -15.41 -3.36 17.98
N VAL A 488 -16.71 -3.15 18.09
CA VAL A 488 -17.52 -3.52 19.26
C VAL A 488 -18.23 -4.82 18.91
N ASP A 489 -17.72 -5.94 19.42
CA ASP A 489 -18.09 -7.31 19.02
C ASP A 489 -17.97 -7.54 17.49
N ASP A 490 -19.10 -7.53 16.78
CA ASP A 490 -19.22 -7.71 15.33
C ASP A 490 -19.51 -6.38 14.59
N THR A 491 -19.62 -5.27 15.31
CA THR A 491 -19.83 -3.94 14.72
C THR A 491 -18.48 -3.27 14.47
N GLU A 492 -18.05 -3.20 13.21
CA GLU A 492 -16.83 -2.54 12.77
C GLU A 492 -17.00 -1.02 12.58
N GLY A 493 -15.89 -0.27 12.54
CA GLY A 493 -15.89 1.16 12.23
C GLY A 493 -16.43 2.07 13.34
N VAL A 494 -16.44 1.61 14.59
CA VAL A 494 -16.89 2.43 15.72
C VAL A 494 -15.79 3.45 16.07
N SER A 495 -16.09 4.74 15.92
CA SER A 495 -15.13 5.82 16.17
C SER A 495 -14.91 6.09 17.66
N ASP A 496 -15.98 6.02 18.46
CA ASP A 496 -15.93 6.13 19.92
C ASP A 496 -16.76 5.00 20.55
N PRO A 497 -16.13 3.98 21.16
CA PRO A 497 -16.84 2.85 21.71
C PRO A 497 -17.43 3.15 23.11
N ARG A 498 -17.19 4.32 23.70
CA ARG A 498 -17.71 4.65 25.05
C ARG A 498 -19.24 4.61 25.05
N GLY A 499 -19.80 3.95 26.06
CA GLY A 499 -21.24 3.78 26.18
C GLY A 499 -21.80 2.56 25.43
N HIS A 500 -21.00 1.88 24.60
CA HIS A 500 -21.43 0.64 23.95
C HIS A 500 -21.37 -0.54 24.93
N LEU A 501 -22.35 -1.44 24.85
CA LEU A 501 -22.35 -2.73 25.53
C LEU A 501 -21.65 -3.75 24.62
N CYS A 502 -20.61 -4.43 25.10
CA CYS A 502 -19.99 -5.51 24.34
C CYS A 502 -19.30 -6.55 25.21
N GLU A 503 -19.10 -7.73 24.65
CA GLU A 503 -18.26 -8.76 25.24
C GLU A 503 -16.77 -8.47 25.03
N THR A 504 -16.40 -8.13 23.80
CA THR A 504 -15.00 -7.86 23.41
C THR A 504 -14.89 -6.59 22.60
N LEU A 505 -13.98 -5.72 23.04
CA LEU A 505 -13.58 -4.53 22.30
C LEU A 505 -12.31 -4.85 21.51
N LYS A 506 -12.34 -4.67 20.18
CA LYS A 506 -11.14 -4.69 19.34
C LYS A 506 -10.75 -3.25 19.01
N ALA A 507 -9.46 -2.95 19.03
CA ALA A 507 -8.94 -1.64 18.64
C ALA A 507 -7.85 -1.83 17.59
N ARG A 508 -7.93 -1.06 16.51
CA ARG A 508 -6.86 -0.94 15.53
C ARG A 508 -6.07 0.32 15.84
N LEU A 509 -4.80 0.13 16.16
CA LEU A 509 -3.89 1.17 16.61
C LEU A 509 -2.84 1.43 15.55
N HIS A 510 -2.55 2.70 15.29
CA HIS A 510 -1.38 3.15 14.58
C HIS A 510 -0.30 3.53 15.60
N ILE A 511 0.78 2.75 15.59
CA ILE A 511 1.94 2.91 16.44
C ILE A 511 3.02 3.64 15.65
N ILE A 512 3.59 4.68 16.26
CA ILE A 512 4.79 5.33 15.75
C ILE A 512 5.89 5.14 16.78
N ASP A 513 7.00 4.55 16.36
CA ASP A 513 8.17 4.30 17.21
C ASP A 513 9.47 4.83 16.59
N ALA A 514 10.52 4.93 17.38
CA ALA A 514 11.86 5.34 16.94
C ALA A 514 12.95 4.62 17.74
N ALA A 515 14.17 4.58 17.20
CA ALA A 515 15.31 3.96 17.87
C ALA A 515 15.65 4.68 19.20
N THR A 516 15.67 3.92 20.30
CA THR A 516 15.88 4.41 21.67
C THR A 516 17.17 5.24 21.80
N THR A 517 18.26 4.82 21.16
CA THR A 517 19.55 5.52 21.22
C THR A 517 19.49 6.93 20.65
N ALA A 518 18.71 7.16 19.59
CA ALA A 518 18.54 8.48 19.00
C ALA A 518 17.74 9.40 19.93
N LEU A 519 16.75 8.85 20.63
CA LEU A 519 15.92 9.60 21.58
C LEU A 519 16.71 9.99 22.83
N LEU A 520 17.54 9.08 23.36
CA LEU A 520 18.43 9.39 24.48
C LEU A 520 19.43 10.50 24.16
N ASN A 521 19.96 10.54 22.93
CA ASN A 521 20.83 11.64 22.49
C ASN A 521 20.07 12.97 22.45
N LEU A 522 18.80 12.94 22.02
CA LEU A 522 17.92 14.12 22.03
C LEU A 522 17.61 14.60 23.45
N GLU A 523 17.24 13.69 24.36
CA GLU A 523 17.05 14.02 25.76
C GLU A 523 18.31 14.60 26.40
N THR A 524 19.47 14.03 26.07
CA THR A 524 20.77 14.51 26.58
C THR A 524 21.06 15.95 26.14
N VAL A 525 20.85 16.29 24.85
CA VAL A 525 21.11 17.65 24.38
C VAL A 525 20.11 18.66 24.97
N LEU A 526 18.85 18.27 25.14
CA LEU A 526 17.83 19.13 25.76
C LEU A 526 18.11 19.37 27.24
N SER A 527 18.47 18.31 27.97
CA SER A 527 18.86 18.39 29.39
C SER A 527 20.08 19.31 29.58
N ARG A 528 21.09 19.17 28.69
CA ARG A 528 22.23 20.09 28.64
C ARG A 528 21.84 21.52 28.34
N ALA A 529 20.77 21.74 27.58
CA ALA A 529 20.20 23.05 27.30
C ALA A 529 19.29 23.58 28.43
N GLU A 530 19.19 22.89 29.58
CA GLU A 530 18.29 23.18 30.69
C GLU A 530 16.79 23.07 30.34
N LEU A 531 16.48 22.26 29.31
CA LEU A 531 15.13 22.02 28.85
C LEU A 531 14.72 20.58 29.17
N ARG A 532 13.48 20.42 29.62
CA ARG A 532 12.83 19.13 29.77
C ARG A 532 11.92 18.87 28.57
N MET A 533 12.09 17.70 27.97
CA MET A 533 11.20 17.25 26.91
C MET A 533 9.85 16.87 27.52
N GLU A 534 8.79 17.63 27.23
CA GLU A 534 7.44 17.30 27.68
C GLU A 534 6.84 16.15 26.85
N ALA A 535 7.06 16.19 25.55
CA ALA A 535 6.60 15.18 24.62
C ALA A 535 7.37 15.23 23.31
N LEU A 536 7.34 14.11 22.58
CA LEU A 536 7.80 13.99 21.21
C LEU A 536 6.60 13.85 20.28
N VAL A 537 6.63 14.55 19.14
CA VAL A 537 5.56 14.49 18.15
C VAL A 537 6.15 14.21 16.77
N SER A 538 5.66 13.16 16.11
CA SER A 538 6.01 12.81 14.73
C SER A 538 5.93 14.05 13.82
N SER A 539 7.05 14.38 13.17
CA SER A 539 7.17 15.59 12.33
C SER A 539 6.08 15.67 11.26
N PRO A 540 5.82 14.63 10.43
CA PRO A 540 4.79 14.72 9.40
C PRO A 540 3.36 14.75 9.97
N LEU A 541 3.14 14.20 11.17
CA LEU A 541 1.89 14.35 11.92
C LEU A 541 1.68 15.82 12.32
N ALA A 542 2.69 16.44 12.93
CA ALA A 542 2.65 17.86 13.30
C ALA A 542 2.41 18.74 12.06
N SER A 543 3.16 18.53 10.99
CA SER A 543 2.97 19.28 9.74
C SER A 543 1.55 19.15 9.19
N GLY A 544 0.95 17.96 9.24
CA GLY A 544 -0.45 17.77 8.82
C GLY A 544 -1.47 18.48 9.71
N LEU A 545 -1.24 18.59 11.02
CA LEU A 545 -2.11 19.32 11.94
C LEU A 545 -2.20 20.81 11.62
N SER A 546 -1.15 21.42 11.09
CA SER A 546 -1.12 22.85 10.80
C SER A 546 -1.59 23.20 9.37
N VAL A 547 -1.37 22.33 8.39
CA VAL A 547 -1.63 22.64 6.97
C VAL A 547 -2.96 22.12 6.43
N LEU A 548 -3.59 21.16 7.11
CA LEU A 548 -4.83 20.52 6.67
C LEU A 548 -6.05 21.07 7.39
N ASP A 549 -7.14 21.24 6.65
CA ASP A 549 -8.47 21.39 7.25
C ASP A 549 -9.08 20.03 7.62
N ARG A 550 -10.15 20.04 8.41
CA ARG A 550 -10.87 18.81 8.79
C ARG A 550 -11.35 18.03 7.57
N ASP A 551 -11.98 18.71 6.61
CA ASP A 551 -12.51 18.09 5.40
C ASP A 551 -11.41 17.41 4.56
N GLU A 552 -10.20 17.98 4.52
CA GLU A 552 -9.06 17.37 3.82
C GLU A 552 -8.56 16.10 4.53
N ARG A 553 -8.56 16.10 5.87
CA ARG A 553 -8.22 14.91 6.67
C ARG A 553 -9.28 13.82 6.54
N ASP A 554 -10.56 14.20 6.48
CA ASP A 554 -11.67 13.25 6.38
C ASP A 554 -11.70 12.58 4.99
N LEU A 555 -11.50 13.36 3.91
CA LEU A 555 -11.56 12.87 2.53
C LEU A 555 -10.36 12.03 2.07
N GLY A 556 -9.26 12.05 2.83
CA GLY A 556 -8.01 11.41 2.42
C GLY A 556 -7.02 12.42 1.84
N THR A 557 -5.92 12.68 2.53
CA THR A 557 -4.86 13.58 2.07
C THR A 557 -3.49 13.09 2.52
N THR A 558 -2.50 13.11 1.62
CA THR A 558 -1.10 12.86 1.93
C THR A 558 -0.37 14.18 2.08
N VAL A 559 0.24 14.42 3.24
CA VAL A 559 1.11 15.57 3.50
C VAL A 559 2.55 15.14 3.33
N VAL A 560 3.31 15.80 2.46
CA VAL A 560 4.72 15.56 2.23
C VAL A 560 5.51 16.78 2.68
N ASP A 561 6.26 16.64 3.77
CA ASP A 561 7.13 17.65 4.35
C ASP A 561 8.57 17.47 3.84
N MET A 562 8.96 18.36 2.94
CA MET A 562 10.27 18.40 2.29
C MET A 562 11.24 19.24 3.14
N GLY A 563 11.85 18.60 4.13
CA GLY A 563 12.82 19.22 5.03
C GLY A 563 14.23 19.34 4.46
N GLY A 564 15.16 19.78 5.30
CA GLY A 564 16.57 19.95 4.93
C GLY A 564 17.33 18.63 4.77
N GLY A 565 17.41 17.83 5.83
CA GLY A 565 18.08 16.53 5.80
C GLY A 565 17.17 15.36 5.39
N THR A 566 15.86 15.54 5.53
CA THR A 566 14.87 14.46 5.45
C THR A 566 13.61 14.96 4.79
N THR A 567 12.93 14.08 4.07
CA THR A 567 11.58 14.30 3.56
C THR A 567 10.68 13.31 4.25
N SER A 568 9.67 13.80 4.96
CA SER A 568 8.75 12.96 5.73
C SER A 568 7.34 13.14 5.22
N PHE A 569 6.47 12.17 5.44
CA PHE A 569 5.08 12.28 5.02
C PHE A 569 4.13 11.53 5.93
N ALA A 570 2.88 11.98 5.95
CA ALA A 570 1.78 11.38 6.69
C ALA A 570 0.56 11.27 5.78
N VAL A 571 -0.14 10.14 5.87
CA VAL A 571 -1.40 9.89 5.16
C VAL A 571 -2.53 10.02 6.16
N PHE A 572 -3.42 10.97 5.91
CA PHE A 572 -4.64 11.20 6.68
C PHE A 572 -5.83 10.64 5.90
N GLY A 573 -6.83 10.12 6.60
CA GLY A 573 -8.08 9.65 6.04
C GLY A 573 -9.09 9.35 7.15
N GLU A 574 -10.38 9.57 6.89
CA GLU A 574 -11.45 9.33 7.88
C GLU A 574 -11.23 10.11 9.19
N GLY A 575 -10.55 11.26 9.10
CA GLY A 575 -10.24 12.11 10.25
C GLY A 575 -9.10 11.59 11.13
N GLN A 576 -8.45 10.49 10.72
CA GLN A 576 -7.35 9.83 11.44
C GLN A 576 -6.04 9.90 10.66
N ILE A 577 -4.95 9.51 11.35
CA ILE A 577 -3.64 9.31 10.73
C ILE A 577 -3.47 7.83 10.44
N LEU A 578 -3.41 7.49 9.17
CA LEU A 578 -3.35 6.10 8.72
C LEU A 578 -1.91 5.60 8.62
N HIS A 579 -0.97 6.49 8.29
CA HIS A 579 0.44 6.12 8.10
C HIS A 579 1.37 7.32 8.22
N THR A 580 2.62 7.07 8.63
CA THR A 580 3.72 8.04 8.56
C THR A 580 5.00 7.37 8.09
N ALA A 581 5.81 8.05 7.30
CA ALA A 581 7.14 7.57 6.93
C ALA A 581 8.10 8.73 6.65
N GLN A 582 9.37 8.38 6.48
CA GLN A 582 10.46 9.33 6.24
C GLN A 582 11.51 8.71 5.33
N ILE A 583 12.12 9.54 4.48
CA ILE A 583 13.31 9.23 3.71
C ILE A 583 14.46 10.16 4.12
N GLY A 584 15.68 9.63 4.11
CA GLY A 584 16.91 10.35 4.46
C GLY A 584 17.43 11.27 3.35
N VAL A 585 16.53 11.87 2.56
CA VAL A 585 16.83 12.78 1.45
C VAL A 585 16.00 14.05 1.63
N GLY A 586 16.59 15.20 1.39
CA GLY A 586 15.97 16.51 1.60
C GLY A 586 16.73 17.62 0.90
N GLY A 587 16.34 18.87 1.11
CA GLY A 587 16.88 20.03 0.39
C GLY A 587 18.39 20.25 0.51
N LEU A 588 19.06 19.71 1.53
CA LEU A 588 20.51 19.77 1.71
C LEU A 588 21.26 18.89 0.70
N HIS A 589 20.62 17.82 0.21
CA HIS A 589 21.18 16.96 -0.84
C HIS A 589 21.22 17.68 -2.19
N VAL A 590 20.17 18.47 -2.49
CA VAL A 590 20.16 19.37 -3.65
C VAL A 590 21.31 20.37 -3.56
N THR A 591 21.51 21.00 -2.39
CA THR A 591 22.62 21.93 -2.16
C THR A 591 23.99 21.29 -2.38
N ARG A 592 24.17 20.05 -1.92
CA ARG A 592 25.42 19.30 -2.12
C ARG A 592 25.66 18.95 -3.59
N ASP A 593 24.60 18.61 -4.33
CA ASP A 593 24.73 18.37 -5.77
C ASP A 593 25.09 19.64 -6.54
N ILE A 594 24.51 20.79 -6.18
CA ILE A 594 24.90 22.10 -6.74
C ILE A 594 26.36 22.42 -6.42
N ALA A 595 26.75 22.31 -5.15
CA ALA A 595 28.13 22.57 -4.71
C ALA A 595 29.13 21.70 -5.47
N ARG A 596 28.83 20.40 -5.61
CA ARG A 596 29.68 19.44 -6.34
C ARG A 596 29.67 19.70 -7.85
N GLY A 597 28.50 19.95 -8.44
CA GLY A 597 28.33 20.12 -9.87
C GLY A 597 28.91 21.43 -10.41
N LEU A 598 28.96 22.48 -9.57
CA LEU A 598 29.48 23.80 -9.92
C LEU A 598 30.82 24.14 -9.24
N GLY A 599 31.40 23.21 -8.47
CA GLY A 599 32.66 23.45 -7.76
C GLY A 599 32.63 24.62 -6.77
N THR A 600 31.50 24.89 -6.12
CA THR A 600 31.29 26.06 -5.24
C THR A 600 31.04 25.68 -3.78
N SER A 601 31.12 26.64 -2.85
CA SER A 601 30.88 26.41 -1.42
C SER A 601 29.43 26.02 -1.14
N LEU A 602 29.17 25.28 -0.04
CA LEU A 602 27.80 24.92 0.36
C LEU A 602 26.92 26.14 0.61
N ASP A 603 27.49 27.24 1.12
CA ASP A 603 26.76 28.47 1.39
C ASP A 603 26.38 29.18 0.09
N ASN A 604 27.29 29.26 -0.89
CA ASN A 604 26.95 29.82 -2.20
C ASN A 604 25.97 28.92 -2.97
N ALA A 605 26.13 27.60 -2.88
CA ALA A 605 25.18 26.64 -3.47
C ALA A 605 23.77 26.78 -2.88
N GLU A 606 23.64 26.97 -1.55
CA GLU A 606 22.33 27.22 -0.92
C GLU A 606 21.72 28.52 -1.43
N ARG A 607 22.53 29.59 -1.52
CA ARG A 607 22.10 30.87 -2.06
C ARG A 607 21.60 30.74 -3.51
N LEU A 608 22.35 30.04 -4.37
CA LEU A 608 21.95 29.78 -5.75
C LEU A 608 20.63 29.01 -5.81
N LYS A 609 20.49 27.95 -5.00
CA LYS A 609 19.26 27.16 -4.90
C LYS A 609 18.06 28.00 -4.47
N THR A 610 18.20 28.82 -3.43
CA THR A 610 17.09 29.62 -2.88
C THR A 610 16.69 30.77 -3.81
N VAL A 611 17.64 31.40 -4.49
CA VAL A 611 17.38 32.60 -5.31
C VAL A 611 17.01 32.25 -6.75
N TYR A 612 17.70 31.27 -7.37
CA TYR A 612 17.57 30.97 -8.80
C TYR A 612 17.13 29.54 -9.09
N GLY A 613 17.05 28.67 -8.07
CA GLY A 613 16.73 27.26 -8.24
C GLY A 613 15.31 27.03 -8.78
N SER A 614 15.19 26.11 -9.72
CA SER A 614 13.93 25.67 -10.29
C SER A 614 13.97 24.17 -10.56
N ALA A 615 12.86 23.49 -10.32
CA ALA A 615 12.58 22.13 -10.77
C ALA A 615 11.90 22.08 -12.15
N ASP A 616 11.51 23.23 -12.70
CA ASP A 616 11.02 23.36 -14.07
C ASP A 616 12.14 23.82 -15.01
N LEU A 617 12.20 23.22 -16.20
CA LEU A 617 13.19 23.49 -17.24
C LEU A 617 12.49 24.09 -18.47
N SER A 618 11.77 25.19 -18.28
CA SER A 618 11.13 25.91 -19.39
C SER A 618 12.17 26.67 -20.23
N SER A 619 11.87 26.85 -21.53
CA SER A 619 12.74 27.53 -22.50
C SER A 619 13.06 28.99 -22.12
N ASP A 620 12.14 29.66 -21.42
CA ASP A 620 12.25 31.08 -21.07
C ASP A 620 13.33 31.35 -20.01
N VAL A 621 13.91 30.30 -19.41
CA VAL A 621 14.92 30.35 -18.34
C VAL A 621 16.34 30.14 -18.89
N GLU A 622 16.51 29.86 -20.19
CA GLU A 622 17.81 29.52 -20.79
C GLU A 622 18.78 30.72 -20.87
N ASP A 623 18.26 31.95 -20.93
CA ASP A 623 19.07 33.16 -21.19
C ASP A 623 19.62 33.85 -19.94
N GLU A 624 19.16 33.49 -18.73
CA GLU A 624 19.65 34.10 -17.49
C GLU A 624 21.02 33.53 -17.10
N ILE A 625 22.06 34.37 -17.12
CA ILE A 625 23.43 34.02 -16.74
C ILE A 625 23.67 34.35 -15.27
N LEU A 626 24.19 33.38 -14.53
CA LEU A 626 24.54 33.46 -13.12
C LEU A 626 26.06 33.44 -12.96
N THR A 627 26.57 34.28 -12.06
CA THR A 627 27.99 34.26 -11.66
C THR A 627 28.17 33.40 -10.42
N VAL A 628 29.08 32.43 -10.48
CA VAL A 628 29.36 31.47 -9.42
C VAL A 628 30.82 31.55 -9.01
N GLU A 629 31.08 31.67 -7.71
CA GLU A 629 32.43 31.63 -7.16
C GLU A 629 32.89 30.17 -6.97
N LEU A 630 34.06 29.81 -7.53
CA LEU A 630 34.64 28.48 -7.41
C LEU A 630 35.49 28.34 -6.13
N LEU A 631 35.47 27.15 -5.54
CA LEU A 631 36.29 26.76 -4.39
C LEU A 631 37.76 26.53 -4.80
N GLY A 632 38.68 26.83 -3.89
CA GLY A 632 40.06 26.31 -3.93
C GLY A 632 41.14 27.28 -4.40
N ASN A 633 40.80 28.56 -4.59
CA ASN A 633 41.77 29.58 -5.01
C ASN A 633 41.97 30.64 -3.91
N ASP A 634 43.21 31.07 -3.68
CA ASP A 634 43.55 32.18 -2.78
C ASP A 634 42.97 33.52 -3.25
N VAL A 635 42.58 33.59 -4.52
CA VAL A 635 41.88 34.71 -5.16
C VAL A 635 40.51 34.24 -5.64
N PRO A 636 39.41 34.98 -5.37
CA PRO A 636 38.07 34.61 -5.84
C PRO A 636 38.05 34.42 -7.37
N HIS A 637 37.70 33.21 -7.81
CA HIS A 637 37.53 32.88 -9.22
C HIS A 637 36.05 32.71 -9.52
N PHE A 638 35.58 33.37 -10.57
CA PHE A 638 34.16 33.38 -10.93
C PHE A 638 33.95 32.74 -12.30
N GLU A 639 32.97 31.85 -12.37
CA GLU A 639 32.50 31.23 -13.61
C GLU A 639 31.08 31.70 -13.92
N GLN A 640 30.75 31.82 -15.20
CA GLN A 640 29.40 32.12 -15.67
C GLN A 640 28.71 30.84 -16.09
N ILE A 641 27.53 30.59 -15.52
CA ILE A 641 26.67 29.46 -15.89
C ILE A 641 25.29 29.96 -16.27
N SER A 642 24.54 29.21 -17.07
CA SER A 642 23.11 29.52 -17.27
C SER A 642 22.27 29.02 -16.11
N ARG A 643 21.12 29.66 -15.86
CA ARG A 643 20.13 29.17 -14.90
C ARG A 643 19.58 27.79 -15.27
N ALA A 644 19.50 27.48 -16.57
CA ALA A 644 19.18 26.14 -17.05
C ALA A 644 20.20 25.08 -16.60
N GLN A 645 21.50 25.39 -16.56
CA GLN A 645 22.52 24.48 -16.04
C GLN A 645 22.31 24.19 -14.55
N LEU A 646 21.94 25.20 -13.74
CA LEU A 646 21.55 24.99 -12.34
C LEU A 646 20.32 24.07 -12.24
N GLY A 647 19.29 24.31 -13.05
CA GLY A 647 18.10 23.45 -13.11
C GLY A 647 18.41 21.99 -13.48
N ARG A 648 19.36 21.74 -14.40
CA ARG A 648 19.82 20.39 -14.77
C ARG A 648 20.49 19.62 -13.63
N ILE A 649 20.98 20.31 -12.60
CA ILE A 649 21.50 19.69 -11.38
C ILE A 649 20.37 19.47 -10.36
N ILE A 650 19.47 20.45 -10.20
CA ILE A 650 18.40 20.43 -9.19
C ILE A 650 17.33 19.40 -9.53
N ARG A 651 16.83 19.40 -10.76
CA ARG A 651 15.65 18.62 -11.16
C ARG A 651 15.82 17.11 -10.94
N PRO A 652 16.92 16.44 -11.35
CA PRO A 652 17.09 15.01 -11.12
C PRO A 652 17.03 14.63 -9.63
N ARG A 653 17.58 15.45 -8.73
CA ARG A 653 17.51 15.19 -7.28
C ARG A 653 16.09 15.34 -6.74
N MET A 654 15.33 16.30 -7.25
CA MET A 654 13.92 16.48 -6.85
C MET A 654 13.04 15.34 -7.38
N GLU A 655 13.28 14.89 -8.62
CA GLU A 655 12.63 13.71 -9.20
C GLU A 655 12.86 12.47 -8.33
N GLU A 656 14.13 12.16 -8.02
CA GLU A 656 14.48 11.03 -7.15
C GLU A 656 13.85 11.14 -5.75
N THR A 657 13.83 12.34 -5.15
CA THR A 657 13.20 12.55 -3.84
C THR A 657 11.71 12.20 -3.87
N LEU A 658 10.99 12.65 -4.91
CA LEU A 658 9.56 12.37 -5.08
C LEU A 658 9.30 10.90 -5.44
N GLU A 659 10.17 10.26 -6.22
CA GLU A 659 10.10 8.83 -6.54
C GLU A 659 10.28 7.96 -5.30
N LEU A 660 11.23 8.29 -4.42
CA LEU A 660 11.42 7.61 -3.13
C LEU A 660 10.21 7.78 -2.20
N VAL A 661 9.57 8.96 -2.21
CA VAL A 661 8.31 9.19 -1.49
C VAL A 661 7.20 8.30 -2.06
N ARG A 662 7.09 8.21 -3.39
CA ARG A 662 6.12 7.33 -4.07
C ARG A 662 6.32 5.88 -3.67
N GLU A 663 7.55 5.37 -3.77
CA GLU A 663 7.90 3.99 -3.40
C GLU A 663 7.49 3.66 -1.96
N LYS A 664 7.75 4.57 -1.02
CA LYS A 664 7.36 4.38 0.38
C LYS A 664 5.84 4.46 0.59
N LEU A 665 5.13 5.31 -0.14
CA LEU A 665 3.66 5.38 -0.10
C LEU A 665 3.03 4.08 -0.65
N ASP A 666 3.59 3.55 -1.73
CA ASP A 666 3.10 2.32 -2.36
C ASP A 666 3.35 1.11 -1.45
N GLY A 667 4.55 1.03 -0.87
CA GLY A 667 4.90 -0.01 0.11
C GLY A 667 4.05 0.00 1.38
N ALA A 668 3.35 1.10 1.69
CA ALA A 668 2.44 1.18 2.83
C ALA A 668 1.11 0.44 2.61
N GLY A 669 0.74 0.12 1.36
CA GLY A 669 -0.43 -0.71 1.05
C GLY A 669 -1.79 -0.06 1.37
N LEU A 670 -1.88 1.28 1.39
CA LEU A 670 -3.08 2.01 1.84
C LEU A 670 -4.20 2.12 0.80
N GLY A 671 -3.97 1.64 -0.44
CA GLY A 671 -4.97 1.63 -1.50
C GLY A 671 -5.59 3.01 -1.77
N MET A 672 -6.92 3.10 -1.72
CA MET A 672 -7.67 4.33 -2.00
C MET A 672 -7.44 5.43 -0.96
N ALA A 673 -7.05 5.10 0.27
CA ALA A 673 -6.81 6.11 1.31
C ALA A 673 -5.58 6.98 1.01
N ALA A 674 -4.59 6.45 0.29
CA ALA A 674 -3.46 7.22 -0.23
C ALA A 674 -3.76 7.89 -1.58
N SER A 675 -4.92 7.60 -2.20
CA SER A 675 -5.33 8.15 -3.51
C SER A 675 -5.97 9.54 -3.47
N GLY A 676 -6.01 10.14 -2.27
CA GLY A 676 -6.50 11.49 -2.06
C GLY A 676 -5.56 12.59 -2.55
N ARG A 677 -5.79 13.82 -2.06
CA ARG A 677 -4.98 14.98 -2.43
C ARG A 677 -3.57 14.89 -1.87
N ILE A 678 -2.64 15.64 -2.46
CA ILE A 678 -1.26 15.78 -1.94
C ILE A 678 -1.03 17.23 -1.52
N VAL A 679 -0.45 17.40 -0.33
CA VAL A 679 -0.08 18.71 0.20
C VAL A 679 1.42 18.72 0.47
N LEU A 680 2.17 19.50 -0.30
CA LEU A 680 3.61 19.67 -0.09
C LEU A 680 3.86 20.78 0.92
N THR A 681 4.77 20.57 1.87
CA THR A 681 5.19 21.58 2.83
C THR A 681 6.68 21.44 3.16
N GLY A 682 7.18 22.22 4.13
CA GLY A 682 8.61 22.29 4.43
C GLY A 682 9.36 23.29 3.55
N GLY A 683 10.65 23.51 3.85
CA GLY A 683 11.47 24.49 3.12
C GLY A 683 11.77 24.05 1.67
N GLY A 684 11.90 22.75 1.42
CA GLY A 684 12.17 22.20 0.09
C GLY A 684 10.98 22.32 -0.87
N SER A 685 9.75 22.42 -0.36
CA SER A 685 8.56 22.61 -1.21
C SER A 685 8.42 24.02 -1.76
N LEU A 686 9.33 24.94 -1.41
CA LEU A 686 9.37 26.32 -1.89
C LEU A 686 10.12 26.48 -3.21
N LEU A 687 10.80 25.42 -3.66
CA LEU A 687 11.50 25.40 -4.92
C LEU A 687 10.52 25.61 -6.07
N ASP A 688 10.84 26.53 -7.00
CA ASP A 688 9.99 26.78 -8.16
C ASP A 688 9.81 25.51 -9.01
N GLY A 689 8.65 25.34 -9.64
CA GLY A 689 8.35 24.15 -10.45
C GLY A 689 8.11 22.84 -9.67
N ILE A 690 8.24 22.81 -8.33
CA ILE A 690 8.10 21.55 -7.58
C ILE A 690 6.68 21.00 -7.60
N ARG A 691 5.66 21.87 -7.61
CA ARG A 691 4.25 21.47 -7.64
C ARG A 691 3.91 20.66 -8.91
N PRO A 692 4.12 21.17 -10.14
CA PRO A 692 3.84 20.40 -11.35
C PRO A 692 4.72 19.15 -11.46
N LEU A 693 5.95 19.17 -10.93
CA LEU A 693 6.79 17.97 -10.87
C LEU A 693 6.19 16.89 -9.96
N ALA A 694 5.73 17.27 -8.77
CA ALA A 694 5.05 16.36 -7.85
C ALA A 694 3.71 15.85 -8.41
N GLU A 695 2.94 16.67 -9.12
CA GLU A 695 1.71 16.22 -9.79
C GLU A 695 2.01 15.14 -10.84
N ARG A 696 3.13 15.26 -11.55
CA ARG A 696 3.55 14.27 -12.54
C ARG A 696 3.98 12.95 -11.92
N ILE A 697 4.73 12.99 -10.81
CA ILE A 697 5.32 11.79 -10.19
C ILE A 697 4.35 11.12 -9.22
N LEU A 698 3.71 11.90 -8.35
CA LEU A 698 2.84 11.40 -7.27
C LEU A 698 1.35 11.41 -7.66
N GLY A 699 0.97 12.14 -8.71
CA GLY A 699 -0.43 12.31 -9.11
C GLY A 699 -1.05 11.13 -9.83
N VAL A 700 -0.23 10.21 -10.36
CA VAL A 700 -0.69 9.00 -11.03
C VAL A 700 -1.02 7.92 -9.98
N PRO A 701 -2.29 7.45 -9.86
CA PRO A 701 -2.64 6.36 -8.97
C PRO A 701 -1.98 5.06 -9.45
N VAL A 702 -1.33 4.33 -8.53
CA VAL A 702 -0.59 3.09 -8.85
C VAL A 702 -1.51 1.87 -9.05
N SER A 703 -2.83 2.00 -8.86
CA SER A 703 -3.78 0.93 -9.19
C SER A 703 -4.08 0.84 -10.68
N VAL A 704 -3.11 0.34 -11.46
CA VAL A 704 -3.33 -0.18 -12.80
C VAL A 704 -3.69 -1.67 -12.67
N GLY A 705 -4.98 -1.98 -12.84
CA GLY A 705 -5.53 -3.35 -12.80
C GLY A 705 -7.05 -3.40 -12.95
N ARG A 706 -7.74 -2.30 -12.63
CA ARG A 706 -9.04 -1.97 -13.21
C ARG A 706 -8.94 -0.56 -13.73
N HIS A 707 -9.46 -0.34 -14.93
CA HIS A 707 -9.64 0.98 -15.51
C HIS A 707 -10.18 1.92 -14.42
N SER A 708 -9.31 2.77 -13.88
CA SER A 708 -9.78 3.99 -13.23
C SER A 708 -10.59 4.68 -14.32
N GLY A 709 -11.85 5.00 -14.04
CA GLY A 709 -12.65 5.82 -14.93
C GLY A 709 -11.92 7.13 -15.27
N PRO A 710 -12.51 7.99 -16.12
CA PRO A 710 -11.84 9.19 -16.61
C PRO A 710 -11.28 10.05 -15.45
N GLY A 711 -9.94 10.15 -15.38
CA GLY A 711 -9.23 11.38 -15.01
C GLY A 711 -9.17 11.82 -13.55
N PHE A 712 -8.92 10.96 -12.56
CA PHE A 712 -8.54 11.43 -11.22
C PHE A 712 -7.02 11.49 -11.05
N ASN A 713 -6.39 12.53 -11.60
CA ASN A 713 -5.02 12.90 -11.26
C ASN A 713 -5.04 13.52 -9.85
N ARG A 714 -4.18 13.08 -8.92
CA ARG A 714 -4.17 13.66 -7.56
C ARG A 714 -3.76 15.12 -7.65
N SER A 715 -4.62 16.04 -7.22
CA SER A 715 -4.27 17.45 -7.15
C SER A 715 -3.18 17.66 -6.09
N VAL A 716 -2.12 18.37 -6.44
CA VAL A 716 -1.10 18.80 -5.47
C VAL A 716 -1.33 20.27 -5.15
N ARG A 717 -1.21 20.63 -3.87
CA ARG A 717 -1.13 22.03 -3.44
C ARG A 717 0.02 22.24 -2.47
N LEU A 718 0.42 23.50 -2.29
CA LEU A 718 1.34 23.88 -1.23
C LEU A 718 0.57 24.04 0.10
N GLY A 719 1.14 23.51 1.17
CA GLY A 719 0.66 23.58 2.54
C GLY A 719 1.27 24.76 3.27
N ARG A 720 0.42 25.55 3.91
CA ARG A 720 0.81 26.65 4.82
C ARG A 720 0.07 26.49 6.13
N PRO A 721 0.69 26.83 7.28
CA PRO A 721 0.02 26.83 8.57
C PRO A 721 -1.27 27.66 8.53
N LYS A 722 -2.35 27.11 9.06
CA LYS A 722 -3.66 27.78 9.19
C LYS A 722 -3.98 28.06 10.66
N ASN A 723 -4.89 29.00 10.92
CA ASN A 723 -5.41 29.33 12.26
C ASN A 723 -4.33 29.69 13.30
N ILE A 724 -3.25 30.32 12.86
CA ILE A 724 -2.15 30.77 13.72
C ILE A 724 -1.77 32.21 13.39
N ALA A 725 -1.66 33.04 14.41
CA ALA A 725 -1.27 34.45 14.34
C ALA A 725 0.07 34.67 15.04
N GLY A 726 0.84 35.66 14.57
CA GLY A 726 2.15 36.00 15.13
C GLY A 726 3.27 35.02 14.77
N LEU A 727 3.04 34.08 13.83
CA LEU A 727 4.16 33.43 13.15
C LEU A 727 5.02 34.51 12.49
N PRO A 728 6.34 34.30 12.36
CA PRO A 728 7.23 35.22 11.65
C PRO A 728 6.60 35.60 10.30
N GLU A 729 6.14 36.85 10.19
CA GLU A 729 5.04 37.28 9.30
C GLU A 729 5.28 37.01 7.80
N ASP A 730 4.18 36.78 7.06
CA ASP A 730 3.98 37.02 5.61
C ASP A 730 4.97 36.44 4.57
N THR A 731 5.86 35.55 4.97
CA THR A 731 6.94 35.12 4.08
C THR A 731 6.51 33.97 3.15
N ALA A 732 7.01 34.03 1.92
CA ALA A 732 7.06 32.88 1.00
C ALA A 732 7.57 31.59 1.68
N ALA A 733 8.23 31.70 2.84
CA ALA A 733 8.76 30.62 3.67
C ALA A 733 7.80 29.99 4.70
N ALA A 734 6.51 30.37 4.74
CA ALA A 734 5.55 29.85 5.72
C ALA A 734 5.47 28.30 5.78
N ALA A 735 5.68 27.62 4.63
CA ALA A 735 5.74 26.16 4.57
C ALA A 735 6.86 25.58 5.44
N GLY A 736 7.97 26.30 5.62
CA GLY A 736 9.09 25.90 6.47
C GLY A 736 8.81 26.01 7.98
N PHE A 737 7.60 26.40 8.39
CA PHE A 737 7.15 26.44 9.78
C PHE A 737 5.99 25.48 10.07
N ALA A 738 5.58 24.66 9.10
CA ALA A 738 4.46 23.73 9.25
C ALA A 738 4.61 22.82 10.47
N THR A 739 5.78 22.21 10.65
CA THR A 739 6.09 21.34 11.78
C THR A 739 5.96 22.09 13.10
N ALA A 740 6.68 23.20 13.26
CA ALA A 740 6.65 24.01 14.49
C ALA A 740 5.24 24.53 14.84
N ALA A 741 4.48 25.01 13.86
CA ALA A 741 3.10 25.44 14.06
C ALA A 741 2.19 24.27 14.48
N GLY A 742 2.41 23.09 13.90
CA GLY A 742 1.71 21.86 14.24
C GLY A 742 2.03 21.33 15.63
N LEU A 743 3.30 21.42 16.04
CA LEU A 743 3.72 21.14 17.41
C LEU A 743 3.00 22.08 18.37
N LEU A 744 2.96 23.38 18.07
CA LEU A 744 2.31 24.37 18.95
C LEU A 744 0.81 24.09 19.06
N PHE A 745 0.16 23.73 17.95
CA PHE A 745 -1.23 23.26 17.95
C PHE A 745 -1.41 22.04 18.86
N TRP A 746 -0.58 21.02 18.70
CA TRP A 746 -0.63 19.80 19.51
C TRP A 746 -0.37 20.07 21.00
N ALA A 747 0.57 20.96 21.31
CA ALA A 747 0.96 21.32 22.67
C ALA A 747 -0.06 22.22 23.37
N ALA A 748 -0.74 23.11 22.63
CA ALA A 748 -1.76 24.00 23.18
C ALA A 748 -3.13 23.33 23.29
N SER A 749 -3.38 22.21 22.61
CA SER A 749 -4.67 21.50 22.64
C SER A 749 -4.92 20.81 24.00
N ALA A 750 -6.12 20.98 24.56
CA ALA A 750 -6.51 20.35 25.82
C ALA A 750 -6.73 18.85 25.65
N GLU A 751 -7.45 18.47 24.59
CA GLU A 751 -7.55 17.08 24.13
C GLU A 751 -6.45 16.83 23.08
N ARG A 752 -5.72 15.73 23.23
CA ARG A 752 -4.69 15.37 22.25
C ARG A 752 -5.36 15.03 20.91
N PRO A 753 -4.90 15.61 19.78
CA PRO A 753 -5.41 15.26 18.47
C PRO A 753 -5.33 13.75 18.23
N PHE A 754 -6.31 13.19 17.50
CA PHE A 754 -6.38 11.76 17.16
C PHE A 754 -6.44 10.83 18.38
N SER A 755 -6.95 11.33 19.51
CA SER A 755 -7.07 10.59 20.77
C SER A 755 -5.74 9.98 21.23
N ASP A 756 -4.62 10.64 20.91
CA ASP A 756 -3.29 10.19 21.31
C ASP A 756 -3.21 10.11 22.84
N VAL A 757 -3.02 8.90 23.35
CA VAL A 757 -3.03 8.67 24.80
C VAL A 757 -1.68 9.05 25.36
N GLU A 758 -1.66 10.09 26.20
CA GLU A 758 -0.44 10.52 26.88
C GLU A 758 -0.06 9.51 27.97
N PHE A 759 0.95 8.69 27.69
CA PHE A 759 1.53 7.77 28.65
C PHE A 759 2.55 8.54 29.51
N ARG A 760 2.05 9.30 30.50
CA ARG A 760 2.92 9.73 31.59
C ARG A 760 3.29 8.51 32.40
N GLU A 761 4.58 8.26 32.62
CA GLU A 761 4.98 7.54 33.83
C GLU A 761 4.36 8.31 34.99
N ALA A 762 3.40 7.67 35.68
CA ALA A 762 2.81 8.26 36.85
C ALA A 762 3.96 8.57 37.83
N ALA A 763 4.17 9.85 38.14
CA ALA A 763 5.12 10.23 39.17
C ALA A 763 4.84 9.36 40.40
N PRO A 764 5.83 8.62 40.94
CA PRO A 764 5.57 7.64 41.98
C PRO A 764 4.88 8.34 43.15
N THR A 765 3.60 8.04 43.36
CA THR A 765 2.76 8.76 44.33
C THR A 765 3.04 8.30 45.76
N GLY A 766 3.63 7.11 45.93
CA GLY A 766 4.03 6.55 47.22
C GLY A 766 5.50 6.81 47.59
N PHE A 767 5.74 7.09 48.87
CA PHE A 767 7.10 7.25 49.44
C PHE A 767 8.03 6.07 49.12
N LEU A 768 7.50 4.84 49.16
CA LEU A 768 8.24 3.61 48.82
C LEU A 768 8.60 3.52 47.33
N GLN A 769 7.71 3.94 46.43
CA GLN A 769 8.00 3.95 44.99
C GLN A 769 8.98 5.07 44.62
N LYS A 770 8.91 6.23 45.31
CA LYS A 770 9.93 7.29 45.21
C LYS A 770 11.30 6.81 45.68
N LEU A 771 11.34 6.03 46.77
CA LEU A 771 12.59 5.46 47.31
C LEU A 771 13.19 4.41 46.36
N VAL A 772 12.36 3.54 45.78
CA VAL A 772 12.80 2.52 44.81
C VAL A 772 13.28 3.16 43.51
N ALA A 773 12.61 4.20 43.01
CA ALA A 773 13.07 4.98 41.87
C ALA A 773 14.40 5.70 42.17
N PHE A 774 14.53 6.32 43.35
CA PHE A 774 15.75 6.99 43.82
C PHE A 774 16.95 6.04 43.95
N ILE A 775 16.73 4.79 44.38
CA ILE A 775 17.79 3.78 44.47
C ILE A 775 18.18 3.28 43.07
N ARG A 776 17.21 3.15 42.15
CA ARG A 776 17.45 2.71 40.77
C ARG A 776 18.19 3.75 39.91
N GLU A 777 18.12 5.04 40.26
CA GLU A 777 18.90 6.10 39.59
C GLU A 777 20.35 6.22 40.09
N ARG A 778 20.74 5.53 41.18
CA ARG A 778 22.07 5.68 41.81
C ARG A 778 22.90 4.39 41.86
N VAL A 779 22.41 3.30 41.28
CA VAL A 779 23.13 2.02 41.10
C VAL A 779 23.15 1.71 39.62
#